data_AF-A0A1E3AZY1-F1
#
_entry.id   AF-A0A1E3AZY1-F1
#
_cell.length_a   1.000
_cell.length_b   1.000
_cell.length_c   1.000
_cell.angle_alpha   90.00
_cell.angle_beta   90.00
_cell.angle_gamma   90.00
#
_symmetry.space_group_name_H-M   'P 1'
#
loop_
_entity.id
_entity.type
_entity.pdbx_description
1 polymer ?
#
loop_
_entity_poly.entity_id
_entity_poly.type
_entity_poly.pdbx_seq_one_letter_code
_entity_poly.pdbx_strand_id
1 'polypeptide(L)'
;MHKDLFLLTRDVVIKTEMENEPIRRAVSRFYRDLEMVLDPEDKNMRKNSNGTLFLKKGVLPAEEYHILVESNEKVTITASEELGFIYALLYISEHCLGILPFWFWNDQKFEKRQEIVLPFEEYKSGKKPVAYRGWFINDEVLISCWNAGKSAEYPWEMAFEALLRCGGNTVIPGTDSNSKKYAGLAGDMGLWITQHHAEPLGAEMFLRAYPDKNPSFREYPDLFRGLWEEGIKRQQKHKIIWNLGFRGQGDAPFWENDPQYDTPQKRGKLISSIMKEQYDLVRKYVPDPVFGTNLYGETMELYQQGYIELPGNVIMIWADNGYGKMVSRRQGNHNPRVTALPGEGLRDRRHGVYYHVSFYDLQAANVLTMLPNSMEFVEKELQHAYSCGITTLWLVNCSNIKPHVYPLDFAAALWNCLETDSEKHLEQYIQKYYGNNFSEEMKGCFTGYFKAALPYGEKEDEHAGEQFYNYVTRVLLHQWMKDGGNKVCDELIWCGPADTFPAQLRWFVAKCEDGYPGFKRLLDGCSSLAEELPDDSGRLWKDSLLLQVKIHTYCLEGVLHFGKGYSAYEKSDYLKAFYEIGMAADCFSLAAEAMEERCHDKWKGFYSNDCQTDVKETAYLLRLLMGYIRNIGDGPYFYQWQRLVIYPEKDRKIMLLLNYENHMTDEELYRAMKENKYFEF
;
A
#
# COMPACT_ATOMS: atom_id res chain seq x y z
N MET A 1 -38.32 37.42 -9.51
CA MET A 1 -38.45 36.13 -10.22
C MET A 1 -37.55 35.15 -9.50
N HIS A 2 -38.10 34.15 -8.82
CA HIS A 2 -37.30 33.02 -8.35
C HIS A 2 -36.78 32.31 -9.59
N LYS A 3 -35.46 32.23 -9.77
CA LYS A 3 -34.88 31.33 -10.78
C LYS A 3 -35.25 29.92 -10.34
N ASP A 4 -35.95 29.19 -11.19
CA ASP A 4 -36.19 27.77 -10.94
C ASP A 4 -34.83 27.05 -10.97
N LEU A 5 -34.41 26.50 -9.83
CA LEU A 5 -33.14 25.79 -9.69
C LEU A 5 -33.29 24.36 -10.21
N PHE A 6 -32.23 23.80 -10.79
CA PHE A 6 -32.23 22.38 -11.18
C PHE A 6 -32.17 21.49 -9.94
N LEU A 7 -33.12 20.55 -9.86
CA LEU A 7 -33.24 19.59 -8.78
C LEU A 7 -32.77 18.23 -9.27
N LEU A 8 -31.72 17.71 -8.65
CA LEU A 8 -31.24 16.35 -8.85
C LEU A 8 -32.14 15.40 -8.07
N THR A 9 -32.85 14.53 -8.79
CA THR A 9 -33.67 13.43 -8.24
C THR A 9 -33.07 12.08 -8.64
N ARG A 10 -33.54 11.00 -8.01
CA ARG A 10 -33.10 9.64 -8.35
C ARG A 10 -33.40 9.27 -9.81
N ASP A 11 -34.47 9.83 -10.38
CA ASP A 11 -34.99 9.48 -11.70
C ASP A 11 -34.50 10.41 -12.83
N VAL A 12 -33.41 11.15 -12.58
CA VAL A 12 -32.76 12.02 -13.56
C VAL A 12 -32.33 11.22 -14.81
N VAL A 13 -32.55 11.80 -15.99
CA VAL A 13 -32.23 11.14 -17.25
C VAL A 13 -30.86 11.59 -17.75
N ILE A 14 -29.94 10.65 -17.98
CA ILE A 14 -28.65 10.96 -18.61
C ILE A 14 -28.72 10.62 -20.10
N LYS A 15 -28.41 11.59 -20.94
CA LYS A 15 -28.26 11.44 -22.40
C LYS A 15 -26.82 11.74 -22.78
N THR A 16 -26.25 10.98 -23.72
CA THR A 16 -24.84 11.12 -24.12
C THR A 16 -24.68 11.09 -25.65
N GLU A 17 -23.77 11.91 -26.17
CA GLU A 17 -23.32 11.85 -27.57
C GLU A 17 -22.15 10.85 -27.76
N MET A 18 -21.63 10.30 -26.66
CA MET A 18 -20.52 9.34 -26.65
C MET A 18 -20.99 8.02 -26.05
N GLU A 19 -21.11 6.99 -26.90
CA GLU A 19 -21.55 5.65 -26.53
C GLU A 19 -20.35 4.69 -26.56
N ASN A 20 -19.62 4.63 -25.45
CA ASN A 20 -18.54 3.67 -25.24
C ASN A 20 -18.54 3.16 -23.79
N GLU A 21 -17.70 2.15 -23.55
CA GLU A 21 -17.68 1.43 -22.27
C GLU A 21 -17.30 2.33 -21.07
N PRO A 22 -16.28 3.22 -21.16
CA PRO A 22 -16.00 4.19 -20.10
C PRO A 22 -17.18 5.08 -19.73
N ILE A 23 -17.89 5.64 -20.71
CA ILE A 23 -19.06 6.48 -20.43
C ILE A 23 -20.21 5.65 -19.85
N ARG A 24 -20.47 4.46 -20.39
CA ARG A 24 -21.51 3.55 -19.86
C ARG A 24 -21.27 3.23 -18.38
N ARG A 25 -20.04 2.93 -18.00
CA ARG A 25 -19.66 2.67 -16.59
C ARG A 25 -19.72 3.92 -15.74
N ALA A 26 -19.31 5.08 -16.25
CA ALA A 26 -19.44 6.35 -15.54
C ALA A 26 -20.90 6.68 -15.20
N VAL A 27 -21.80 6.50 -16.17
CA VAL A 27 -23.25 6.70 -16.00
C VAL A 27 -23.83 5.69 -15.02
N SER A 28 -23.48 4.40 -15.14
CA SER A 28 -23.93 3.36 -14.20
C SER A 28 -23.50 3.65 -12.76
N ARG A 29 -22.26 4.12 -12.58
CA ARG A 29 -21.72 4.54 -11.28
C ARG A 29 -22.46 5.76 -10.73
N PHE A 30 -22.72 6.76 -11.57
CA PHE A 30 -23.49 7.93 -11.15
C PHE A 30 -24.93 7.56 -10.75
N TYR A 31 -25.57 6.61 -11.43
CA TYR A 31 -26.87 6.09 -10.99
C TYR A 31 -26.80 5.35 -9.65
N ARG A 32 -25.74 4.58 -9.41
CA ARG A 32 -25.50 3.97 -8.08
C ARG A 32 -25.31 5.04 -7.02
N ASP A 33 -24.59 6.11 -7.32
CA ASP A 33 -24.37 7.25 -6.43
C ASP A 33 -25.68 7.96 -6.08
N LEU A 34 -26.55 8.20 -7.07
CA LEU A 34 -27.91 8.68 -6.84
C LEU A 34 -28.70 7.71 -5.95
N GLU A 35 -28.62 6.40 -6.19
CA GLU A 35 -29.28 5.40 -5.36
C GLU A 35 -28.72 5.34 -3.93
N MET A 36 -27.47 5.72 -3.66
CA MET A 36 -26.95 5.76 -2.30
C MET A 36 -27.52 6.92 -1.49
N VAL A 37 -27.83 8.05 -2.13
CA VAL A 37 -28.15 9.31 -1.45
C VAL A 37 -29.60 9.77 -1.64
N LEU A 38 -30.27 9.34 -2.72
CA LEU A 38 -31.63 9.77 -3.06
C LEU A 38 -32.65 8.63 -2.96
N ASP A 39 -33.85 8.96 -2.49
CA ASP A 39 -35.00 8.08 -2.48
C ASP A 39 -35.68 8.03 -3.86
N PRO A 40 -36.40 6.94 -4.19
CA PRO A 40 -37.32 6.95 -5.33
C PRO A 40 -38.37 8.05 -5.16
N GLU A 41 -38.81 8.67 -6.27
CA GLU A 41 -39.88 9.67 -6.22
C GLU A 41 -41.14 9.13 -5.54
N ASP A 42 -41.76 9.95 -4.68
CA ASP A 42 -43.09 9.69 -4.16
C ASP A 42 -44.10 9.78 -5.31
N LYS A 43 -44.71 8.64 -5.67
CA LYS A 43 -45.72 8.52 -6.73
C LYS A 43 -46.91 9.47 -6.56
N ASN A 44 -47.10 10.04 -5.37
CA ASN A 44 -48.17 11.01 -5.08
C ASN A 44 -47.78 12.48 -5.35
N MET A 45 -46.50 12.79 -5.56
CA MET A 45 -46.05 14.14 -5.96
C MET A 45 -45.98 14.25 -7.48
N ARG A 46 -46.89 15.01 -8.09
CA ARG A 46 -46.80 15.38 -9.52
C ARG A 46 -45.70 16.43 -9.73
N LYS A 47 -44.58 16.05 -10.32
CA LYS A 47 -43.67 16.98 -11.02
C LYS A 47 -43.84 16.89 -12.54
N ASN A 48 -43.53 17.98 -13.23
CA ASN A 48 -43.79 18.17 -14.66
C ASN A 48 -42.73 17.55 -15.60
N SER A 49 -41.54 17.19 -15.12
CA SER A 49 -40.52 16.47 -15.90
C SER A 49 -39.38 15.96 -15.01
N ASN A 50 -38.73 14.86 -15.40
CA ASN A 50 -37.48 14.43 -14.79
C ASN A 50 -36.35 15.27 -15.39
N GLY A 51 -35.51 15.87 -14.54
CA GLY A 51 -34.34 16.63 -15.00
C GLY A 51 -33.45 15.81 -15.93
N THR A 52 -32.78 16.46 -16.88
CA THR A 52 -31.88 15.81 -17.85
C THR A 52 -30.44 16.31 -17.71
N LEU A 53 -29.49 15.38 -17.60
CA LEU A 53 -28.06 15.64 -17.76
C LEU A 53 -27.64 15.23 -19.18
N PHE A 54 -27.16 16.18 -19.98
CA PHE A 54 -26.74 15.94 -21.36
C PHE A 54 -25.21 16.00 -21.48
N LEU A 55 -24.57 14.84 -21.69
CA LEU A 55 -23.15 14.70 -21.98
C LEU A 55 -22.90 15.01 -23.47
N LYS A 56 -22.44 16.22 -23.75
CA LYS A 56 -22.22 16.76 -25.09
C LYS A 56 -20.73 16.80 -25.43
N LYS A 57 -20.34 16.26 -26.59
CA LYS A 57 -18.95 16.35 -27.04
C LYS A 57 -18.65 17.77 -27.50
N GLY A 58 -17.54 18.34 -27.00
CA GLY A 58 -17.09 19.68 -27.32
C GLY A 58 -15.59 19.78 -27.58
N VAL A 59 -15.11 21.01 -27.76
CA VAL A 59 -13.68 21.32 -27.94
C VAL A 59 -13.18 21.95 -26.64
N LEU A 60 -12.63 21.11 -25.77
CA LEU A 60 -11.97 21.49 -24.52
C LEU A 60 -10.62 20.76 -24.43
N PRO A 61 -9.66 21.27 -23.63
CA PRO A 61 -8.45 20.53 -23.32
C PRO A 61 -8.74 19.13 -22.76
N ALA A 62 -7.76 18.23 -22.84
CA ALA A 62 -7.86 16.89 -22.28
C ALA A 62 -8.27 16.94 -20.79
N GLU A 63 -9.15 16.03 -20.38
CA GLU A 63 -9.73 15.92 -19.03
C GLU A 63 -10.55 17.11 -18.51
N GLU A 64 -10.52 18.26 -19.18
CA GLU A 64 -11.31 19.42 -18.80
C GLU A 64 -12.78 19.25 -19.20
N TYR A 65 -13.66 19.83 -18.39
CA TYR A 65 -15.10 19.73 -18.51
C TYR A 65 -15.79 21.00 -18.07
N HIS A 66 -16.98 21.21 -18.62
CA HIS A 66 -17.81 22.36 -18.34
C HIS A 66 -19.24 21.92 -18.04
N ILE A 67 -19.75 22.27 -16.86
CA ILE A 67 -21.12 21.98 -16.41
C ILE A 67 -21.92 23.29 -16.47
N LEU A 68 -23.01 23.31 -17.22
CA LEU A 68 -23.90 24.45 -17.34
C LEU A 68 -25.34 24.05 -17.01
N VAL A 69 -25.95 24.71 -16.03
CA VAL A 69 -27.38 24.58 -15.70
C VAL A 69 -28.16 25.53 -16.62
N GLU A 70 -28.70 25.00 -17.72
CA GLU A 70 -29.42 25.79 -18.73
C GLU A 70 -30.83 26.18 -18.26
N SER A 71 -31.46 25.30 -17.48
CA SER A 71 -32.78 25.50 -16.88
C SER A 71 -32.96 24.57 -15.66
N ASN A 72 -34.12 24.66 -15.00
CA ASN A 72 -34.53 23.69 -13.97
C ASN A 72 -34.75 22.26 -14.48
N GLU A 73 -34.80 22.05 -15.81
CA GLU A 73 -35.01 20.74 -16.42
C GLU A 73 -33.76 20.19 -17.14
N LYS A 74 -32.71 21.01 -17.34
CA LYS A 74 -31.57 20.62 -18.17
C LYS A 74 -30.23 21.14 -17.65
N VAL A 75 -29.28 20.21 -17.52
CA VAL A 75 -27.86 20.45 -17.30
C VAL A 75 -27.09 19.92 -18.52
N THR A 76 -26.23 20.75 -19.11
CA THR A 76 -25.32 20.33 -20.18
C THR A 76 -23.92 20.18 -19.60
N ILE A 77 -23.30 19.01 -19.81
CA ILE A 77 -21.91 18.72 -19.48
C ILE A 77 -21.14 18.61 -20.79
N THR A 78 -20.15 19.46 -20.99
CA THR A 78 -19.30 19.47 -22.19
C THR A 78 -17.90 18.98 -21.86
N ALA A 79 -17.36 18.04 -22.66
CA ALA A 79 -15.99 17.54 -22.58
C ALA A 79 -15.50 17.08 -23.96
N SER A 80 -14.17 16.95 -24.15
CA SER A 80 -13.57 16.49 -25.41
C SER A 80 -13.41 14.96 -25.50
N GLU A 81 -13.22 14.31 -24.36
CA GLU A 81 -12.94 12.87 -24.22
C GLU A 81 -13.61 12.26 -22.97
N GLU A 82 -13.51 10.95 -22.81
CA GLU A 82 -14.21 10.18 -21.78
C GLU A 82 -13.91 10.67 -20.36
N LEU A 83 -12.63 10.97 -20.07
CA LEU A 83 -12.19 11.36 -18.73
C LEU A 83 -12.81 12.69 -18.28
N GLY A 84 -13.03 13.65 -19.18
CA GLY A 84 -13.72 14.89 -18.82
C GLY A 84 -15.16 14.66 -18.38
N PHE A 85 -15.90 13.77 -19.05
CA PHE A 85 -17.26 13.39 -18.62
C PHE A 85 -17.26 12.59 -17.32
N ILE A 86 -16.30 11.67 -17.16
CA ILE A 86 -16.13 10.90 -15.91
C ILE A 86 -15.92 11.87 -14.74
N TYR A 87 -14.98 12.81 -14.86
CA TYR A 87 -14.70 13.77 -13.79
C TYR A 87 -15.86 14.74 -13.54
N ALA A 88 -16.61 15.15 -14.57
CA ALA A 88 -17.81 15.97 -14.38
C ALA A 88 -18.88 15.27 -13.52
N LEU A 89 -19.14 13.99 -13.80
CA LEU A 89 -20.08 13.19 -13.01
C LEU A 89 -19.57 12.94 -11.59
N LEU A 90 -18.27 12.68 -11.42
CA LEU A 90 -17.65 12.53 -10.10
C LEU A 90 -17.66 13.84 -9.31
N TYR A 91 -17.49 14.99 -9.97
CA TYR A 91 -17.62 16.30 -9.35
C TYR A 91 -19.03 16.54 -8.80
N ILE A 92 -20.07 16.21 -9.57
CA ILE A 92 -21.45 16.28 -9.07
C ILE A 92 -21.67 15.28 -7.92
N SER A 93 -21.11 14.07 -8.03
CA SER A 93 -21.18 13.05 -6.98
C SER A 93 -20.54 13.53 -5.66
N GLU A 94 -19.36 14.13 -5.71
CA GLU A 94 -18.68 14.64 -4.52
C GLU A 94 -19.36 15.90 -3.97
N HIS A 95 -19.55 16.93 -4.79
CA HIS A 95 -19.95 18.26 -4.30
C HIS A 95 -21.45 18.45 -4.16
N CYS A 96 -22.28 17.65 -4.83
CA CYS A 96 -23.74 17.70 -4.68
C CYS A 96 -24.26 16.53 -3.84
N LEU A 97 -23.81 15.29 -4.11
CA LEU A 97 -24.28 14.10 -3.38
C LEU A 97 -23.47 13.82 -2.10
N GLY A 98 -22.33 14.46 -1.91
CA GLY A 98 -21.49 14.28 -0.72
C GLY A 98 -20.71 12.96 -0.71
N ILE A 99 -20.54 12.29 -1.85
CA ILE A 99 -19.86 10.99 -1.93
C ILE A 99 -18.36 11.21 -2.09
N LEU A 100 -17.61 10.95 -1.01
CA LEU A 100 -16.18 11.23 -0.93
C LEU A 100 -15.34 10.23 -1.72
N PRO A 101 -14.08 10.58 -2.08
CA PRO A 101 -13.22 9.71 -2.88
C PRO A 101 -13.02 8.31 -2.33
N PHE A 102 -12.87 8.18 -1.01
CA PHE A 102 -12.68 6.89 -0.33
C PHE A 102 -13.95 6.40 0.36
N TRP A 103 -15.15 6.78 -0.08
CA TRP A 103 -16.42 6.37 0.54
C TRP A 103 -16.50 4.85 0.80
N PHE A 104 -16.01 4.04 -0.14
CA PHE A 104 -15.98 2.59 -0.02
C PHE A 104 -14.93 2.13 0.99
N TRP A 105 -13.74 2.72 1.00
CA TRP A 105 -12.63 2.28 1.84
C TRP A 105 -12.73 2.78 3.30
N ASN A 106 -13.48 3.86 3.52
CA ASN A 106 -13.74 4.48 4.83
C ASN A 106 -15.19 4.30 5.31
N ASP A 107 -15.93 3.34 4.76
CA ASP A 107 -17.29 2.98 5.20
C ASP A 107 -18.27 4.16 5.35
N GLN A 108 -18.17 5.13 4.46
CA GLN A 108 -18.99 6.34 4.52
C GLN A 108 -20.48 5.96 4.56
N LYS A 109 -21.21 6.58 5.49
CA LYS A 109 -22.66 6.46 5.59
C LYS A 109 -23.34 7.58 4.83
N PHE A 110 -24.49 7.26 4.25
CA PHE A 110 -25.28 8.19 3.45
C PHE A 110 -26.66 8.35 4.06
N GLU A 111 -27.08 9.59 4.25
CA GLU A 111 -28.45 9.94 4.59
C GLU A 111 -29.27 10.12 3.32
N LYS A 112 -30.43 9.47 3.27
CA LYS A 112 -31.34 9.56 2.14
C LYS A 112 -32.08 10.89 2.11
N ARG A 113 -32.20 11.46 0.91
CA ARG A 113 -32.92 12.71 0.63
C ARG A 113 -33.86 12.52 -0.56
N GLN A 114 -34.91 13.32 -0.65
CA GLN A 114 -35.83 13.27 -1.79
C GLN A 114 -35.24 13.91 -3.05
N GLU A 115 -34.54 15.04 -2.87
CA GLU A 115 -33.94 15.81 -3.95
C GLU A 115 -32.76 16.63 -3.43
N ILE A 116 -31.85 16.99 -4.34
CA ILE A 116 -30.69 17.85 -4.05
C ILE A 116 -30.62 18.97 -5.09
N VAL A 117 -30.45 20.20 -4.63
CA VAL A 117 -30.25 21.37 -5.49
C VAL A 117 -28.80 21.40 -5.97
N LEU A 118 -28.56 21.65 -7.26
CA LEU A 118 -27.22 21.98 -7.73
C LEU A 118 -26.82 23.38 -7.21
N PRO A 119 -25.71 23.53 -6.46
CA PRO A 119 -25.38 24.78 -5.79
C PRO A 119 -24.73 25.83 -6.70
N PHE A 120 -24.73 25.62 -8.03
CA PHE A 120 -24.08 26.47 -9.01
C PHE A 120 -24.87 26.55 -10.32
N GLU A 121 -24.67 27.64 -11.07
CA GLU A 121 -25.21 27.81 -12.43
C GLU A 121 -24.23 27.32 -13.51
N GLU A 122 -22.94 27.52 -13.29
CA GLU A 122 -21.86 27.16 -14.21
C GLU A 122 -20.64 26.68 -13.41
N TYR A 123 -19.99 25.62 -13.85
CA TYR A 123 -18.71 25.16 -13.32
C TYR A 123 -17.77 24.75 -14.44
N LYS A 124 -16.55 25.29 -14.45
CA LYS A 124 -15.49 24.96 -15.40
C LYS A 124 -14.34 24.36 -14.63
N SER A 125 -13.93 23.14 -14.99
CA SER A 125 -12.74 22.55 -14.39
C SER A 125 -11.48 23.21 -14.94
N GLY A 126 -10.39 23.10 -14.18
CA GLY A 126 -9.08 23.60 -14.56
C GLY A 126 -8.10 22.48 -14.87
N LYS A 127 -7.06 22.82 -15.62
CA LYS A 127 -5.92 21.93 -15.89
C LYS A 127 -5.28 21.45 -14.59
N LYS A 128 -4.97 20.15 -14.52
CA LYS A 128 -4.25 19.55 -13.40
C LYS A 128 -2.72 19.76 -13.55
N PRO A 129 -1.99 19.99 -12.45
CA PRO A 129 -0.53 20.19 -12.49
C PRO A 129 0.24 19.03 -13.11
N VAL A 130 -0.22 17.79 -12.88
CA VAL A 130 0.42 16.56 -13.38
C VAL A 130 -0.45 15.90 -14.45
N ALA A 131 0.15 15.62 -15.61
CA ALA A 131 -0.58 15.09 -16.77
C ALA A 131 -1.10 13.66 -16.54
N TYR A 132 -0.22 12.72 -16.21
CA TYR A 132 -0.58 11.35 -15.82
C TYR A 132 -0.39 11.20 -14.31
N ARG A 133 -1.41 10.73 -13.61
CA ARG A 133 -1.40 10.68 -12.14
C ARG A 133 -2.22 9.51 -11.66
N GLY A 134 -1.67 8.71 -10.77
CA GLY A 134 -2.44 7.65 -10.14
C GLY A 134 -1.59 6.59 -9.47
N TRP A 135 -2.05 5.35 -9.54
CA TRP A 135 -1.63 4.33 -8.59
C TRP A 135 -0.99 3.11 -9.25
N PHE A 136 -0.01 2.54 -8.57
CA PHE A 136 0.37 1.16 -8.77
C PHE A 136 -0.21 0.34 -7.63
N ILE A 137 -1.22 -0.47 -7.96
CA ILE A 137 -1.73 -1.51 -7.08
C ILE A 137 -0.69 -2.64 -7.10
N ASN A 138 0.23 -2.61 -6.14
CA ASN A 138 1.26 -3.63 -5.93
C ASN A 138 1.00 -4.36 -4.62
N ASP A 139 1.83 -5.35 -4.27
CA ASP A 139 1.85 -5.95 -2.93
C ASP A 139 0.42 -6.34 -2.48
N GLU A 140 -0.40 -6.74 -3.46
CA GLU A 140 -1.86 -6.68 -3.39
C GLU A 140 -2.46 -7.92 -2.70
N VAL A 141 -1.73 -8.45 -1.73
CA VAL A 141 -1.97 -9.75 -1.12
C VAL A 141 -3.29 -9.79 -0.35
N LEU A 142 -3.78 -8.64 0.14
CA LEU A 142 -5.06 -8.53 0.83
C LEU A 142 -6.22 -8.43 -0.19
N ILE A 143 -6.16 -7.49 -1.12
CA ILE A 143 -7.24 -7.28 -2.10
C ILE A 143 -7.37 -8.44 -3.09
N SER A 144 -6.30 -9.20 -3.36
CA SER A 144 -6.32 -10.37 -4.23
C SER A 144 -7.09 -11.54 -3.62
N CYS A 145 -7.12 -11.64 -2.30
CA CYS A 145 -7.80 -12.71 -1.56
C CYS A 145 -9.17 -12.29 -1.01
N TRP A 146 -9.55 -11.03 -1.19
CA TRP A 146 -10.80 -10.46 -0.71
C TRP A 146 -11.78 -10.26 -1.86
N ASN A 147 -13.09 -10.44 -1.60
CA ASN A 147 -14.15 -10.26 -2.61
C ASN A 147 -15.23 -9.24 -2.21
N ALA A 148 -15.07 -8.62 -1.03
CA ALA A 148 -16.02 -7.68 -0.44
C ALA A 148 -17.49 -8.16 -0.40
N GLY A 149 -17.72 -9.48 -0.37
CA GLY A 149 -19.03 -10.10 -0.42
C GLY A 149 -19.72 -10.04 -1.80
N LYS A 150 -19.01 -9.71 -2.89
CA LYS A 150 -19.58 -9.61 -4.25
C LYS A 150 -18.87 -10.51 -5.27
N SER A 151 -17.62 -10.19 -5.63
CA SER A 151 -16.85 -10.94 -6.63
C SER A 151 -15.35 -10.64 -6.46
N ALA A 152 -14.50 -11.48 -7.05
CA ALA A 152 -13.04 -11.25 -7.04
C ALA A 152 -12.61 -10.00 -7.84
N GLU A 153 -13.49 -9.42 -8.66
CA GLU A 153 -13.22 -8.20 -9.42
C GLU A 153 -13.67 -6.94 -8.70
N TYR A 154 -14.63 -7.06 -7.78
CA TYR A 154 -15.27 -5.90 -7.16
C TYR A 154 -14.32 -5.01 -6.34
N PRO A 155 -13.38 -5.55 -5.52
CA PRO A 155 -12.38 -4.70 -4.84
C PRO A 155 -11.50 -3.89 -5.80
N TRP A 156 -11.15 -4.47 -6.95
CA TRP A 156 -10.35 -3.81 -7.99
C TRP A 156 -11.12 -2.68 -8.66
N GLU A 157 -12.40 -2.90 -8.97
CA GLU A 157 -13.30 -1.84 -9.44
C GLU A 157 -13.39 -0.69 -8.41
N MET A 158 -13.43 -1.00 -7.11
CA MET A 158 -13.47 0.02 -6.05
C MET A 158 -12.13 0.73 -5.83
N ALA A 159 -11.00 0.09 -6.11
CA ALA A 159 -9.71 0.75 -6.16
C ALA A 159 -9.64 1.74 -7.33
N PHE A 160 -10.03 1.31 -8.54
CA PHE A 160 -10.05 2.17 -9.73
C PHE A 160 -11.05 3.32 -9.61
N GLU A 161 -12.20 3.09 -8.96
CA GLU A 161 -13.14 4.16 -8.68
C GLU A 161 -12.56 5.20 -7.71
N ALA A 162 -11.94 4.76 -6.61
CA ALA A 162 -11.31 5.66 -5.64
C ALA A 162 -10.22 6.50 -6.33
N LEU A 163 -9.42 5.88 -7.20
CA LEU A 163 -8.43 6.58 -8.02
C LEU A 163 -9.07 7.67 -8.89
N LEU A 164 -10.13 7.35 -9.62
CA LEU A 164 -10.84 8.33 -10.46
C LEU A 164 -11.45 9.47 -9.63
N ARG A 165 -12.02 9.17 -8.44
CA ARG A 165 -12.56 10.19 -7.53
C ARG A 165 -11.47 11.09 -6.96
N CYS A 166 -10.28 10.56 -6.73
CA CYS A 166 -9.08 11.32 -6.38
C CYS A 166 -8.55 12.20 -7.54
N GLY A 167 -9.26 12.24 -8.68
CA GLY A 167 -8.83 12.92 -9.90
C GLY A 167 -7.71 12.18 -10.62
N GLY A 168 -7.37 10.95 -10.24
CA GLY A 168 -6.38 10.12 -10.91
C GLY A 168 -6.84 9.59 -12.27
N ASN A 169 -5.90 9.33 -13.19
CA ASN A 169 -6.18 8.86 -14.55
C ASN A 169 -5.32 7.67 -14.98
N THR A 170 -4.30 7.26 -14.22
CA THR A 170 -3.31 6.25 -14.64
C THR A 170 -3.16 5.16 -13.61
N VAL A 171 -3.09 3.90 -14.04
CA VAL A 171 -2.95 2.76 -13.13
C VAL A 171 -2.00 1.68 -13.66
N ILE A 172 -1.24 1.05 -12.75
CA ILE A 172 -0.76 -0.32 -12.94
C ILE A 172 -1.74 -1.24 -12.18
N PRO A 173 -2.57 -2.02 -12.88
CA PRO A 173 -3.74 -2.70 -12.30
C PRO A 173 -3.37 -4.06 -11.68
N GLY A 174 -2.38 -4.09 -10.78
CA GLY A 174 -1.85 -5.31 -10.19
C GLY A 174 -0.49 -5.69 -10.74
N THR A 175 0.10 -6.71 -10.15
CA THR A 175 1.39 -7.28 -10.57
C THR A 175 1.16 -8.60 -11.30
N ASP A 176 1.93 -8.84 -12.35
CA ASP A 176 2.02 -10.14 -13.00
C ASP A 176 0.67 -10.68 -13.53
N SER A 177 0.11 -11.78 -12.98
CA SER A 177 -1.16 -12.31 -13.48
C SER A 177 -2.34 -11.35 -13.24
N ASN A 178 -2.31 -10.58 -12.14
CA ASN A 178 -3.35 -9.61 -11.83
C ASN A 178 -3.32 -8.43 -12.81
N SER A 179 -2.13 -7.95 -13.19
CA SER A 179 -1.97 -6.85 -14.15
C SER A 179 -2.70 -7.15 -15.47
N LYS A 180 -2.63 -8.40 -15.94
CA LYS A 180 -3.32 -8.88 -17.15
C LYS A 180 -4.82 -9.06 -16.93
N LYS A 181 -5.20 -9.63 -15.79
CA LYS A 181 -6.60 -9.92 -15.44
C LYS A 181 -7.42 -8.64 -15.32
N TYR A 182 -6.88 -7.59 -14.71
CA TYR A 182 -7.62 -6.36 -14.40
C TYR A 182 -7.35 -5.20 -15.37
N ALA A 183 -6.44 -5.35 -16.34
CA ALA A 183 -6.20 -4.35 -17.39
C ALA A 183 -7.47 -3.98 -18.17
N GLY A 184 -8.28 -4.97 -18.57
CA GLY A 184 -9.53 -4.73 -19.29
C GLY A 184 -10.50 -3.88 -18.47
N LEU A 185 -10.69 -4.23 -17.20
CA LEU A 185 -11.52 -3.47 -16.26
C LEU A 185 -11.03 -2.02 -16.10
N ALA A 186 -9.73 -1.81 -15.91
CA ALA A 186 -9.14 -0.47 -15.79
C ALA A 186 -9.38 0.38 -17.05
N GLY A 187 -9.15 -0.20 -18.23
CA GLY A 187 -9.38 0.45 -19.52
C GLY A 187 -10.86 0.77 -19.75
N ASP A 188 -11.74 -0.16 -19.42
CA ASP A 188 -13.20 0.00 -19.48
C ASP A 188 -13.72 1.08 -18.52
N MET A 189 -12.99 1.38 -17.44
CA MET A 189 -13.29 2.50 -16.54
C MET A 189 -12.72 3.84 -17.02
N GLY A 190 -11.99 3.84 -18.14
CA GLY A 190 -11.42 5.03 -18.78
C GLY A 190 -9.99 5.38 -18.36
N LEU A 191 -9.33 4.55 -17.55
CA LEU A 191 -7.97 4.79 -17.08
C LEU A 191 -6.92 4.55 -18.18
N TRP A 192 -5.82 5.31 -18.12
CA TRP A 192 -4.57 4.96 -18.76
C TRP A 192 -3.92 3.81 -18.00
N ILE A 193 -3.39 2.83 -18.73
CA ILE A 193 -2.70 1.68 -18.15
C ILE A 193 -1.20 1.83 -18.42
N THR A 194 -0.39 1.60 -17.40
CA THR A 194 1.06 1.42 -17.54
C THR A 194 1.45 0.05 -16.99
N GLN A 195 2.72 -0.33 -17.10
CA GLN A 195 3.16 -1.68 -16.74
C GLN A 195 4.20 -1.65 -15.62
N HIS A 196 4.24 -2.74 -14.86
CA HIS A 196 5.30 -2.96 -13.89
C HIS A 196 6.69 -2.86 -14.56
N HIS A 197 7.68 -2.33 -13.85
CA HIS A 197 9.03 -2.13 -14.41
C HIS A 197 9.75 -3.44 -14.79
N ALA A 198 9.32 -4.57 -14.23
CA ALA A 198 9.83 -5.89 -14.62
C ALA A 198 9.04 -6.51 -15.79
N GLU A 199 7.91 -5.92 -16.20
CA GLU A 199 7.00 -6.42 -17.23
C GLU A 199 6.88 -5.45 -18.42
N PRO A 200 7.99 -5.07 -19.07
CA PRO A 200 7.95 -4.11 -20.17
C PRO A 200 7.00 -4.57 -21.28
N LEU A 201 6.25 -3.62 -21.85
CA LEU A 201 5.19 -3.85 -22.83
C LEU A 201 4.05 -4.79 -22.38
N GLY A 202 4.00 -5.12 -21.08
CA GLY A 202 3.07 -6.09 -20.49
C GLY A 202 3.32 -7.51 -20.98
N ALA A 203 4.55 -7.83 -21.34
CA ALA A 203 4.91 -9.17 -21.78
C ALA A 203 4.78 -10.21 -20.66
N GLU A 204 4.54 -11.47 -21.03
CA GLU A 204 4.60 -12.59 -20.09
C GLU A 204 6.04 -12.76 -19.56
N MET A 205 6.19 -13.21 -18.30
CA MET A 205 7.51 -13.57 -17.79
C MET A 205 8.08 -14.73 -18.60
N PHE A 206 9.33 -14.59 -19.03
CA PHE A 206 9.97 -15.55 -19.93
C PHE A 206 9.96 -16.97 -19.34
N LEU A 207 10.30 -17.12 -18.07
CA LEU A 207 10.29 -18.43 -17.40
C LEU A 207 8.88 -19.00 -17.19
N ARG A 208 7.82 -18.18 -17.21
CA ARG A 208 6.45 -18.72 -17.23
C ARG A 208 6.09 -19.28 -18.60
N ALA A 209 6.46 -18.56 -19.66
CA ALA A 209 6.20 -19.01 -21.02
C ALA A 209 7.10 -20.19 -21.43
N TYR A 210 8.33 -20.23 -20.92
CA TYR A 210 9.37 -21.18 -21.29
C TYR A 210 10.14 -21.68 -20.04
N PRO A 211 9.52 -22.53 -19.19
CA PRO A 211 10.09 -22.95 -17.91
C PRO A 211 11.41 -23.73 -18.03
N ASP A 212 11.60 -24.43 -19.15
CA ASP A 212 12.79 -25.26 -19.39
C ASP A 212 13.94 -24.51 -20.10
N LYS A 213 13.86 -23.18 -20.21
CA LYS A 213 14.85 -22.36 -20.95
C LYS A 213 15.53 -21.33 -20.05
N ASN A 214 16.81 -21.10 -20.31
CA ASN A 214 17.54 -19.98 -19.72
C ASN A 214 16.95 -18.64 -20.21
N PRO A 215 16.60 -17.68 -19.34
CA PRO A 215 16.07 -16.37 -19.75
C PRO A 215 17.14 -15.43 -20.31
N SER A 216 17.84 -15.86 -21.36
CA SER A 216 18.87 -15.08 -22.05
C SER A 216 18.37 -14.54 -23.39
N PHE A 217 18.33 -13.21 -23.52
CA PHE A 217 17.99 -12.56 -24.80
C PHE A 217 18.99 -12.91 -25.91
N ARG A 218 20.24 -13.23 -25.55
CA ARG A 218 21.25 -13.66 -26.54
C ARG A 218 20.91 -15.03 -27.12
N GLU A 219 20.47 -15.97 -26.29
CA GLU A 219 20.13 -17.33 -26.71
C GLU A 219 18.76 -17.39 -27.42
N TYR A 220 17.78 -16.65 -26.93
CA TYR A 220 16.39 -16.75 -27.39
C TYR A 220 15.77 -15.39 -27.77
N PRO A 221 16.41 -14.57 -28.62
CA PRO A 221 15.92 -13.22 -28.90
C PRO A 221 14.53 -13.22 -29.54
N ASP A 222 14.22 -14.21 -30.39
CA ASP A 222 12.92 -14.30 -31.07
C ASP A 222 11.78 -14.69 -30.13
N LEU A 223 12.07 -15.46 -29.06
CA LEU A 223 11.07 -15.78 -28.04
C LEU A 223 10.70 -14.54 -27.22
N PHE A 224 11.69 -13.72 -26.83
CA PHE A 224 11.42 -12.43 -26.16
C PHE A 224 10.61 -11.49 -27.04
N ARG A 225 10.98 -11.36 -28.33
CA ARG A 225 10.23 -10.55 -29.30
C ARG A 225 8.78 -11.00 -29.43
N GLY A 226 8.54 -12.31 -29.49
CA GLY A 226 7.20 -12.88 -29.54
C GLY A 226 6.37 -12.46 -28.32
N LEU A 227 6.93 -12.56 -27.11
CA LEU A 227 6.24 -12.15 -25.88
C LEU A 227 5.92 -10.65 -25.86
N TRP A 228 6.84 -9.79 -26.33
CA TRP A 228 6.59 -8.36 -26.46
C TRP A 228 5.48 -8.04 -27.47
N GLU A 229 5.51 -8.69 -28.63
CA GLU A 229 4.52 -8.49 -29.69
C GLU A 229 3.12 -8.94 -29.25
N GLU A 230 3.02 -10.06 -28.53
CA GLU A 230 1.78 -10.53 -27.92
C GLU A 230 1.25 -9.55 -26.87
N GLY A 231 2.14 -9.04 -26.00
CA GLY A 231 1.81 -8.01 -25.00
C GLY A 231 1.23 -6.74 -25.63
N ILE A 232 1.83 -6.27 -26.73
CA ILE A 232 1.35 -5.12 -27.50
C ILE A 232 -0.03 -5.40 -28.10
N LYS A 233 -0.17 -6.50 -28.85
CA LYS A 233 -1.43 -6.85 -29.54
C LYS A 233 -2.61 -7.01 -28.58
N ARG A 234 -2.36 -7.50 -27.36
CA ARG A 234 -3.38 -7.66 -26.31
C ARG A 234 -3.91 -6.32 -25.80
N GLN A 235 -3.05 -5.31 -25.69
CA GLN A 235 -3.36 -4.06 -24.98
C GLN A 235 -3.59 -2.84 -25.90
N GLN A 236 -3.23 -2.92 -27.19
CA GLN A 236 -3.26 -1.80 -28.15
C GLN A 236 -4.61 -1.08 -28.33
N LYS A 237 -5.72 -1.65 -27.83
CA LYS A 237 -7.05 -1.02 -27.87
C LYS A 237 -7.33 -0.08 -26.69
N HIS A 238 -6.51 -0.13 -25.65
CA HIS A 238 -6.64 0.72 -24.47
C HIS A 238 -5.65 1.90 -24.54
N LYS A 239 -5.84 2.87 -23.65
CA LYS A 239 -4.91 3.99 -23.49
C LYS A 239 -3.70 3.51 -22.69
N ILE A 240 -2.56 3.34 -23.35
CA ILE A 240 -1.37 2.74 -22.74
C ILE A 240 -0.21 3.73 -22.68
N ILE A 241 0.45 3.80 -21.52
CA ILE A 241 1.83 4.30 -21.40
C ILE A 241 2.73 3.07 -21.51
N TRP A 242 3.42 2.94 -22.63
CA TRP A 242 4.24 1.76 -22.95
C TRP A 242 5.58 1.84 -22.23
N ASN A 243 5.77 1.03 -21.20
CA ASN A 243 7.04 0.94 -20.49
C ASN A 243 8.06 0.14 -21.31
N LEU A 244 9.21 0.77 -21.50
CA LEU A 244 10.40 0.22 -22.15
C LEU A 244 11.42 -0.18 -21.08
N GLY A 245 12.14 -1.26 -21.32
CA GLY A 245 13.18 -1.72 -20.40
C GLY A 245 13.52 -3.19 -20.59
N PHE A 246 14.53 -3.64 -19.85
CA PHE A 246 14.92 -5.04 -19.81
C PHE A 246 15.53 -5.38 -18.45
N ARG A 247 14.87 -6.27 -17.71
CA ARG A 247 15.29 -6.76 -16.39
C ARG A 247 15.22 -8.28 -16.36
N GLY A 248 15.61 -8.87 -15.24
CA GLY A 248 15.55 -10.31 -14.99
C GLY A 248 14.12 -10.82 -14.81
N GLN A 249 14.00 -12.02 -14.27
CA GLN A 249 12.71 -12.67 -14.03
C GLN A 249 12.14 -12.20 -12.69
N GLY A 250 11.47 -11.03 -12.71
CA GLY A 250 10.98 -10.34 -11.51
C GLY A 250 11.80 -9.09 -11.18
N ASP A 251 11.83 -8.70 -9.90
CA ASP A 251 12.53 -7.49 -9.42
C ASP A 251 14.05 -7.74 -9.23
N ALA A 252 14.71 -8.28 -10.25
CA ALA A 252 16.13 -8.63 -10.23
C ALA A 252 16.83 -8.23 -11.55
N PRO A 253 18.14 -7.95 -11.54
CA PRO A 253 18.90 -7.69 -12.75
C PRO A 253 18.98 -8.92 -13.67
N PHE A 254 18.94 -8.70 -14.99
CA PHE A 254 18.97 -9.82 -15.95
C PHE A 254 20.29 -10.61 -15.94
N TRP A 255 21.40 -9.95 -15.55
CA TRP A 255 22.74 -10.56 -15.55
C TRP A 255 22.97 -11.56 -14.41
N GLU A 256 22.08 -11.67 -13.42
CA GLU A 256 22.11 -12.78 -12.46
C GLU A 256 21.91 -14.13 -13.16
N ASN A 257 21.12 -14.15 -14.22
CA ASN A 257 20.87 -15.35 -15.05
C ASN A 257 21.73 -15.36 -16.33
N ASP A 258 22.52 -14.31 -16.56
CA ASP A 258 23.36 -14.18 -17.75
C ASP A 258 24.73 -13.56 -17.41
N PRO A 259 25.63 -14.33 -16.77
CA PRO A 259 26.84 -13.81 -16.12
C PRO A 259 27.88 -13.24 -17.09
N GLN A 260 27.72 -13.42 -18.41
CA GLN A 260 28.60 -12.83 -19.42
C GLN A 260 28.49 -11.29 -19.49
N TYR A 261 27.38 -10.73 -18.98
CA TYR A 261 27.18 -9.29 -18.80
C TYR A 261 27.81 -8.83 -17.48
N ASP A 262 29.13 -9.02 -17.41
CA ASP A 262 30.00 -8.81 -16.25
C ASP A 262 30.42 -7.34 -16.03
N THR A 263 30.11 -6.44 -16.96
CA THR A 263 30.52 -5.04 -16.93
C THR A 263 29.35 -4.09 -17.15
N PRO A 264 29.33 -2.91 -16.51
CA PRO A 264 28.30 -1.89 -16.72
C PRO A 264 28.07 -1.52 -18.19
N GLN A 265 29.13 -1.45 -18.99
CA GLN A 265 29.06 -1.14 -20.43
C GLN A 265 28.31 -2.21 -21.21
N LYS A 266 28.58 -3.50 -20.97
CA LYS A 266 27.87 -4.61 -21.63
C LYS A 266 26.39 -4.61 -21.24
N ARG A 267 26.10 -4.41 -19.95
CA ARG A 267 24.73 -4.35 -19.40
C ARG A 267 23.93 -3.22 -20.03
N GLY A 268 24.49 -2.01 -19.99
CA GLY A 268 23.84 -0.82 -20.52
C GLY A 268 23.64 -0.87 -22.03
N LYS A 269 24.63 -1.38 -22.78
CA LYS A 269 24.51 -1.56 -24.24
C LYS A 269 23.36 -2.49 -24.61
N LEU A 270 23.19 -3.62 -23.91
CA LEU A 270 22.08 -4.53 -24.17
C LEU A 270 20.74 -3.86 -23.89
N ILE A 271 20.57 -3.30 -22.69
CA ILE A 271 19.33 -2.63 -22.27
C ILE A 271 18.95 -1.55 -23.29
N SER A 272 19.90 -0.68 -23.66
CA SER A 272 19.68 0.39 -24.64
C SER A 272 19.22 -0.14 -26.01
N SER A 273 19.86 -1.21 -26.49
CA SER A 273 19.48 -1.84 -27.76
C SER A 273 18.06 -2.44 -27.73
N ILE A 274 17.69 -3.10 -26.63
CA ILE A 274 16.37 -3.68 -26.44
C ILE A 274 15.30 -2.59 -26.33
N MET A 275 15.56 -1.52 -25.56
CA MET A 275 14.63 -0.40 -25.44
C MET A 275 14.36 0.26 -26.79
N LYS A 276 15.38 0.38 -27.66
CA LYS A 276 15.21 0.87 -29.01
C LYS A 276 14.37 -0.08 -29.87
N GLU A 277 14.61 -1.38 -29.77
CA GLU A 277 13.83 -2.40 -30.49
C GLU A 277 12.35 -2.41 -30.05
N GLN A 278 12.09 -2.37 -28.75
CA GLN A 278 10.75 -2.26 -28.18
C GLN A 278 10.03 -0.98 -28.63
N TYR A 279 10.73 0.16 -28.62
CA TYR A 279 10.21 1.44 -29.12
C TYR A 279 9.77 1.34 -30.58
N ASP A 280 10.60 0.76 -31.44
CA ASP A 280 10.28 0.60 -32.86
C ASP A 280 9.17 -0.44 -33.09
N LEU A 281 9.08 -1.49 -32.25
CA LEU A 281 8.04 -2.50 -32.31
C LEU A 281 6.66 -1.93 -31.97
N VAL A 282 6.53 -1.15 -30.89
CA VAL A 282 5.25 -0.52 -30.51
C VAL A 282 4.73 0.40 -31.62
N ARG A 283 5.60 1.19 -32.26
CA ARG A 283 5.22 2.11 -33.35
C ARG A 283 4.71 1.43 -34.62
N LYS A 284 4.94 0.11 -34.78
CA LYS A 284 4.34 -0.66 -35.88
C LYS A 284 2.86 -0.93 -35.66
N TYR A 285 2.43 -0.99 -34.41
CA TYR A 285 1.08 -1.40 -33.99
C TYR A 285 0.23 -0.24 -33.48
N VAL A 286 0.86 0.73 -32.81
CA VAL A 286 0.17 1.81 -32.11
C VAL A 286 0.53 3.14 -32.74
N PRO A 287 -0.45 3.93 -33.25
CA PRO A 287 -0.22 5.30 -33.67
C PRO A 287 0.00 6.20 -32.45
N ASP A 288 0.93 7.15 -32.55
CA ASP A 288 1.25 8.16 -31.52
C ASP A 288 1.39 7.60 -30.08
N PRO A 289 2.21 6.54 -29.87
CA PRO A 289 2.34 5.90 -28.57
C PRO A 289 3.01 6.82 -27.54
N VAL A 290 2.52 6.73 -26.30
CA VAL A 290 3.17 7.33 -25.13
C VAL A 290 4.13 6.30 -24.54
N PHE A 291 5.39 6.66 -24.34
CA PHE A 291 6.40 5.76 -23.78
C PHE A 291 6.85 6.21 -22.40
N GLY A 292 7.15 5.25 -21.53
CA GLY A 292 7.79 5.45 -20.23
C GLY A 292 9.02 4.56 -20.07
N THR A 293 9.93 4.92 -19.18
CA THR A 293 11.03 4.07 -18.73
C THR A 293 11.26 4.27 -17.25
N ASN A 294 11.33 3.18 -16.50
CA ASN A 294 11.62 3.22 -15.08
C ASN A 294 13.13 3.24 -14.86
N LEU A 295 13.63 4.34 -14.31
CA LEU A 295 14.97 4.47 -13.79
C LEU A 295 14.93 4.01 -12.32
N TYR A 296 14.80 2.68 -12.15
CA TYR A 296 14.63 2.02 -10.86
C TYR A 296 15.77 1.05 -10.59
N GLY A 297 16.16 0.92 -9.32
CA GLY A 297 17.20 -0.02 -8.87
C GLY A 297 18.50 0.11 -9.68
N GLU A 298 18.97 -1.00 -10.21
CA GLU A 298 20.22 -1.09 -10.95
C GLU A 298 20.22 -0.28 -12.27
N THR A 299 19.05 -0.06 -12.86
CA THR A 299 18.92 0.68 -14.12
C THR A 299 19.21 2.17 -13.90
N MET A 300 18.84 2.71 -12.74
CA MET A 300 19.13 4.08 -12.36
C MET A 300 20.64 4.34 -12.26
N GLU A 301 21.37 3.42 -11.63
CA GLU A 301 22.83 3.53 -11.50
C GLU A 301 23.53 3.46 -12.86
N LEU A 302 23.14 2.51 -13.73
CA LEU A 302 23.69 2.41 -15.09
C LEU A 302 23.40 3.66 -15.92
N TYR A 303 22.23 4.27 -15.76
CA TYR A 303 21.88 5.52 -16.43
C TYR A 303 22.74 6.69 -15.93
N GLN A 304 22.89 6.86 -14.61
CA GLN A 304 23.76 7.91 -14.02
C GLN A 304 25.22 7.75 -14.43
N GLN A 305 25.69 6.51 -14.61
CA GLN A 305 27.04 6.23 -15.11
C GLN A 305 27.22 6.46 -16.62
N GLY A 306 26.15 6.82 -17.35
CA GLY A 306 26.19 7.10 -18.78
C GLY A 306 26.18 5.87 -19.68
N TYR A 307 25.78 4.70 -19.18
CA TYR A 307 25.74 3.45 -19.95
C TYR A 307 24.39 3.14 -20.61
N ILE A 308 23.34 3.88 -20.26
CA ILE A 308 21.99 3.71 -20.81
C ILE A 308 21.66 4.86 -21.76
N GLU A 309 21.36 4.53 -23.01
CA GLU A 309 20.84 5.45 -24.01
C GLU A 309 19.32 5.27 -24.14
N LEU A 310 18.58 6.35 -23.87
CA LEU A 310 17.12 6.34 -23.92
C LEU A 310 16.59 6.84 -25.28
N PRO A 311 15.52 6.25 -25.84
CA PRO A 311 14.83 6.81 -27.00
C PRO A 311 14.33 8.25 -26.75
N GLY A 312 14.30 9.09 -27.79
CA GLY A 312 14.14 10.55 -27.62
C GLY A 312 12.82 11.03 -27.01
N ASN A 313 11.73 10.27 -27.09
CA ASN A 313 10.40 10.69 -26.62
C ASN A 313 9.82 9.77 -25.53
N VAL A 314 10.57 9.53 -24.46
CA VAL A 314 10.13 8.73 -23.30
C VAL A 314 9.91 9.60 -22.07
N ILE A 315 8.96 9.22 -21.23
CA ILE A 315 8.83 9.73 -19.87
C ILE A 315 9.89 9.02 -19.02
N MET A 316 10.83 9.78 -18.46
CA MET A 316 11.84 9.24 -17.54
C MET A 316 11.24 9.18 -16.14
N ILE A 317 10.97 7.98 -15.65
CA ILE A 317 10.29 7.74 -14.37
C ILE A 317 11.34 7.48 -13.30
N TRP A 318 11.51 8.41 -12.39
CA TRP A 318 12.44 8.32 -11.26
C TRP A 318 11.74 7.74 -10.05
N ALA A 319 12.42 6.96 -9.22
CA ALA A 319 11.80 6.37 -8.05
C ALA A 319 12.40 6.89 -6.75
N ASP A 320 11.60 6.90 -5.70
CA ASP A 320 12.11 7.03 -4.34
C ASP A 320 12.83 5.74 -3.89
N ASN A 321 13.27 5.73 -2.64
CA ASN A 321 13.93 4.58 -2.03
C ASN A 321 12.97 3.55 -1.40
N GLY A 322 11.65 3.68 -1.62
CA GLY A 322 10.61 2.89 -0.95
C GLY A 322 10.11 3.49 0.37
N TYR A 323 10.84 4.44 0.95
CA TYR A 323 10.48 5.15 2.19
C TYR A 323 10.07 6.62 1.91
N GLY A 324 9.88 6.99 0.64
CA GLY A 324 9.50 8.34 0.23
C GLY A 324 10.67 9.29 -0.10
N LYS A 325 11.92 8.94 0.18
CA LYS A 325 13.06 9.81 -0.17
C LYS A 325 13.45 9.62 -1.62
N MET A 326 13.59 10.72 -2.39
CA MET A 326 14.00 10.69 -3.80
C MET A 326 15.50 10.35 -4.01
N VAL A 327 15.90 9.16 -3.58
CA VAL A 327 17.22 8.56 -3.76
C VAL A 327 17.10 7.08 -4.13
N SER A 328 18.16 6.48 -4.67
CA SER A 328 18.21 5.06 -5.01
C SER A 328 17.86 4.16 -3.81
N ARG A 329 17.02 3.16 -4.06
CA ARG A 329 16.65 2.09 -3.12
C ARG A 329 17.87 1.28 -2.64
N ARG A 330 17.80 0.81 -1.39
CA ARG A 330 18.74 -0.16 -0.80
C ARG A 330 18.53 -1.57 -1.38
N GLN A 331 19.63 -2.27 -1.68
CA GLN A 331 19.62 -3.67 -2.10
C GLN A 331 20.54 -4.48 -1.18
N GLY A 332 19.96 -5.25 -0.25
CA GLY A 332 20.70 -5.91 0.81
C GLY A 332 21.49 -4.90 1.65
N ASN A 333 22.81 -5.10 1.75
CA ASN A 333 23.71 -4.20 2.47
C ASN A 333 24.18 -2.99 1.62
N HIS A 334 23.81 -2.93 0.35
CA HIS A 334 24.17 -1.82 -0.53
C HIS A 334 23.13 -0.69 -0.45
N ASN A 335 23.50 0.46 0.10
CA ASN A 335 22.63 1.64 0.24
C ASN A 335 23.32 2.90 -0.32
N PRO A 336 23.42 3.06 -1.65
CA PRO A 336 24.25 4.11 -2.25
C PRO A 336 23.61 5.51 -2.18
N ARG A 337 22.29 5.59 -1.96
CA ARG A 337 21.52 6.85 -1.82
C ARG A 337 21.80 7.89 -2.92
N VAL A 338 21.97 7.43 -4.16
CA VAL A 338 22.17 8.29 -5.34
C VAL A 338 20.89 9.07 -5.61
N THR A 339 21.00 10.38 -5.86
CA THR A 339 19.84 11.24 -6.15
C THR A 339 19.01 10.72 -7.32
N ALA A 340 17.70 10.57 -7.10
CA ALA A 340 16.74 10.09 -8.09
C ALA A 340 15.85 11.23 -8.61
N LEU A 341 16.48 12.27 -9.13
CA LEU A 341 15.80 13.45 -9.67
C LEU A 341 16.44 13.88 -11.00
N PRO A 342 15.68 14.53 -11.90
CA PRO A 342 16.23 15.14 -13.10
C PRO A 342 17.32 16.16 -12.77
N GLY A 343 18.47 16.06 -13.43
CA GLY A 343 19.48 17.13 -13.42
C GLY A 343 19.02 18.36 -14.21
N GLU A 344 19.60 19.53 -13.94
CA GLU A 344 19.20 20.79 -14.58
C GLU A 344 19.22 20.76 -16.11
N GLY A 345 20.18 20.04 -16.70
CA GLY A 345 20.30 19.88 -18.16
C GLY A 345 19.25 18.98 -18.81
N LEU A 346 18.33 18.38 -18.03
CA LEU A 346 17.28 17.49 -18.53
C LEU A 346 15.88 18.08 -18.42
N ARG A 347 15.69 19.30 -17.88
CA ARG A 347 14.37 19.90 -17.60
C ARG A 347 13.41 19.94 -18.79
N ASP A 348 13.91 20.01 -20.02
CA ASP A 348 13.10 20.01 -21.24
C ASP A 348 12.56 18.62 -21.63
N ARG A 349 13.00 17.56 -20.93
CA ARG A 349 12.51 16.20 -21.13
C ARG A 349 11.24 15.94 -20.30
N ARG A 350 10.51 14.90 -20.66
CA ARG A 350 9.35 14.45 -19.90
C ARG A 350 9.79 13.60 -18.71
N HIS A 351 9.35 13.97 -17.52
CA HIS A 351 9.73 13.29 -16.29
C HIS A 351 8.53 12.85 -15.48
N GLY A 352 8.68 11.68 -14.85
CA GLY A 352 7.72 11.12 -13.92
C GLY A 352 8.38 10.65 -12.62
N VAL A 353 7.55 10.38 -11.61
CA VAL A 353 7.96 9.78 -10.34
C VAL A 353 7.18 8.49 -10.09
N TYR A 354 7.89 7.49 -9.57
CA TYR A 354 7.33 6.32 -8.91
C TYR A 354 7.59 6.46 -7.40
N TYR A 355 6.55 6.76 -6.63
CA TYR A 355 6.63 7.09 -5.20
C TYR A 355 5.95 6.00 -4.37
N HIS A 356 6.39 5.77 -3.13
CA HIS A 356 5.82 4.73 -2.27
C HIS A 356 5.12 5.32 -1.05
N VAL A 357 3.82 5.01 -0.89
CA VAL A 357 3.14 5.13 0.42
C VAL A 357 3.01 3.78 1.13
N SER A 358 3.35 2.72 0.41
CA SER A 358 3.52 1.35 0.88
C SER A 358 4.64 0.70 0.10
N PHE A 359 5.36 -0.19 0.76
CA PHE A 359 6.49 -0.88 0.18
C PHE A 359 6.73 -2.20 0.90
N TYR A 360 7.26 -3.19 0.17
CA TYR A 360 7.65 -4.49 0.71
C TYR A 360 9.13 -4.72 0.44
N ASP A 361 9.93 -4.80 1.49
CA ASP A 361 11.38 -4.99 1.38
C ASP A 361 11.95 -6.10 2.25
N LEU A 362 11.08 -6.86 2.92
CA LEU A 362 11.49 -7.88 3.89
C LEU A 362 12.38 -7.28 5.00
N GLN A 363 12.30 -5.98 5.28
CA GLN A 363 13.17 -5.32 6.24
C GLN A 363 12.33 -4.43 7.16
N ALA A 364 12.11 -3.16 6.80
CA ALA A 364 11.49 -2.19 7.69
C ALA A 364 10.32 -1.43 7.07
N ALA A 365 9.83 -1.85 5.91
CA ALA A 365 8.74 -1.16 5.22
C ALA A 365 7.35 -1.38 5.86
N ASN A 366 6.31 -0.85 5.22
CA ASN A 366 4.93 -0.86 5.69
C ASN A 366 3.95 -1.37 4.61
N VAL A 367 3.11 -2.34 4.96
CA VAL A 367 2.00 -2.88 4.13
C VAL A 367 0.70 -3.05 4.91
N LEU A 368 0.76 -3.20 6.24
CA LEU A 368 -0.39 -3.27 7.15
C LEU A 368 -0.63 -1.95 7.91
N THR A 369 0.28 -0.99 7.80
CA THR A 369 0.12 0.34 8.38
C THR A 369 0.49 1.42 7.37
N MET A 370 0.06 2.67 7.61
CA MET A 370 0.36 3.80 6.73
C MET A 370 1.87 4.12 6.73
N LEU A 371 2.30 4.93 5.76
CA LEU A 371 3.69 5.35 5.65
C LEU A 371 4.17 5.94 7.00
N PRO A 372 5.28 5.46 7.59
CA PRO A 372 5.78 5.98 8.86
C PRO A 372 6.27 7.44 8.78
N ASN A 373 6.75 7.85 7.60
CA ASN A 373 7.15 9.23 7.34
C ASN A 373 5.93 10.16 7.24
N SER A 374 6.05 11.37 7.79
CA SER A 374 4.94 12.33 7.87
C SER A 374 4.48 12.85 6.52
N MET A 375 3.25 13.37 6.45
CA MET A 375 2.76 14.02 5.23
C MET A 375 3.52 15.31 4.92
N GLU A 376 4.10 15.98 5.90
CA GLU A 376 5.05 17.10 5.68
C GLU A 376 6.29 16.64 4.91
N PHE A 377 6.83 15.46 5.23
CA PHE A 377 7.94 14.87 4.49
C PHE A 377 7.53 14.53 3.04
N VAL A 378 6.36 13.92 2.85
CA VAL A 378 5.81 13.60 1.53
C VAL A 378 5.59 14.86 0.69
N GLU A 379 5.05 15.92 1.31
CA GLU A 379 4.86 17.24 0.71
C GLU A 379 6.18 17.79 0.16
N LYS A 380 7.20 17.84 1.03
CA LYS A 380 8.55 18.34 0.70
C LYS A 380 9.18 17.57 -0.46
N GLU A 381 9.14 16.25 -0.45
CA GLU A 381 9.77 15.43 -1.49
C GLU A 381 9.04 15.55 -2.85
N LEU A 382 7.70 15.51 -2.85
CA LEU A 382 6.91 15.59 -4.09
C LEU A 382 6.89 17.01 -4.68
N GLN A 383 6.83 18.06 -3.86
CA GLN A 383 7.00 19.44 -4.34
C GLN A 383 8.41 19.66 -4.90
N HIS A 384 9.45 19.11 -4.25
CA HIS A 384 10.81 19.19 -4.78
C HIS A 384 10.94 18.45 -6.11
N ALA A 385 10.40 17.24 -6.23
CA ALA A 385 10.31 16.49 -7.47
C ALA A 385 9.63 17.31 -8.58
N TYR A 386 8.48 17.94 -8.29
CA TYR A 386 7.79 18.82 -9.22
C TYR A 386 8.68 20.00 -9.67
N SER A 387 9.36 20.66 -8.72
CA SER A 387 10.25 21.79 -9.00
C SER A 387 11.45 21.43 -9.89
N CYS A 388 11.85 20.15 -9.88
CA CYS A 388 12.88 19.59 -10.77
C CYS A 388 12.35 19.23 -12.16
N GLY A 389 11.08 19.48 -12.46
CA GLY A 389 10.45 19.22 -13.77
C GLY A 389 9.66 17.91 -13.85
N ILE A 390 9.43 17.21 -12.73
CA ILE A 390 8.59 16.00 -12.68
C ILE A 390 7.10 16.39 -12.73
N THR A 391 6.63 16.70 -13.93
CA THR A 391 5.26 17.17 -14.19
C THR A 391 4.45 16.25 -15.08
N THR A 392 5.07 15.21 -15.67
CA THR A 392 4.42 14.37 -16.68
C THR A 392 3.70 13.17 -16.07
N LEU A 393 4.33 12.43 -15.17
CA LEU A 393 3.73 11.23 -14.56
C LEU A 393 3.98 11.17 -13.06
N TRP A 394 2.95 11.03 -12.23
CA TRP A 394 3.07 10.65 -10.83
C TRP A 394 2.38 9.29 -10.63
N LEU A 395 3.14 8.28 -10.27
CA LEU A 395 2.65 6.94 -10.02
C LEU A 395 2.98 6.57 -8.57
N VAL A 396 1.97 6.34 -7.75
CA VAL A 396 2.12 6.07 -6.32
C VAL A 396 1.82 4.61 -6.04
N ASN A 397 2.76 3.86 -5.45
CA ASN A 397 2.50 2.52 -4.93
C ASN A 397 1.47 2.60 -3.81
N CYS A 398 0.27 2.09 -4.07
CA CYS A 398 -0.86 2.18 -3.16
C CYS A 398 -1.13 0.88 -2.39
N SER A 399 -0.33 -0.15 -2.63
CA SER A 399 -0.55 -1.51 -2.16
C SER A 399 -2.03 -1.93 -2.28
N ASN A 400 -2.64 -2.31 -1.16
CA ASN A 400 -4.02 -2.77 -1.00
C ASN A 400 -5.06 -1.64 -0.85
N ILE A 401 -4.68 -0.37 -1.08
CA ILE A 401 -5.45 0.86 -0.81
C ILE A 401 -5.65 1.11 0.70
N LYS A 402 -6.39 0.24 1.38
CA LYS A 402 -6.44 0.21 2.86
C LYS A 402 -5.30 -0.69 3.34
N PRO A 403 -4.46 -0.24 4.28
CA PRO A 403 -4.67 0.87 5.23
C PRO A 403 -4.06 2.23 4.85
N HIS A 404 -3.59 2.41 3.62
CA HIS A 404 -2.89 3.61 3.13
C HIS A 404 -3.81 4.75 2.67
N VAL A 405 -5.09 4.74 3.06
CA VAL A 405 -6.10 5.69 2.56
C VAL A 405 -5.69 7.16 2.81
N TYR A 406 -5.22 7.51 4.01
CA TYR A 406 -4.84 8.89 4.32
C TYR A 406 -3.63 9.38 3.49
N PRO A 407 -2.49 8.65 3.42
CA PRO A 407 -1.41 9.01 2.50
C PRO A 407 -1.81 9.10 1.03
N LEU A 408 -2.71 8.23 0.56
CA LEU A 408 -3.21 8.27 -0.82
C LEU A 408 -4.09 9.49 -1.08
N ASP A 409 -4.95 9.87 -0.13
CA ASP A 409 -5.76 11.09 -0.18
C ASP A 409 -4.85 12.33 -0.23
N PHE A 410 -3.80 12.36 0.58
CA PHE A 410 -2.83 13.46 0.59
C PHE A 410 -2.01 13.56 -0.70
N ALA A 411 -1.46 12.45 -1.20
CA ALA A 411 -0.77 12.42 -2.48
C ALA A 411 -1.68 12.87 -3.63
N ALA A 412 -2.97 12.51 -3.54
CA ALA A 412 -3.97 12.96 -4.49
C ALA A 412 -4.28 14.46 -4.39
N ALA A 413 -4.31 15.02 -3.19
CA ALA A 413 -4.48 16.46 -3.02
C ALA A 413 -3.35 17.24 -3.70
N LEU A 414 -2.09 16.80 -3.55
CA LEU A 414 -0.93 17.45 -4.17
C LEU A 414 -0.98 17.46 -5.71
N TRP A 415 -1.34 16.36 -6.36
CA TRP A 415 -1.45 16.36 -7.83
C TRP A 415 -2.68 17.11 -8.35
N ASN A 416 -3.61 17.47 -7.47
CA ASN A 416 -4.77 18.30 -7.79
C ASN A 416 -4.49 19.79 -7.53
N CYS A 417 -3.69 20.11 -6.51
CA CYS A 417 -3.31 21.45 -6.07
C CYS A 417 -1.92 21.37 -5.41
N LEU A 418 -0.88 21.92 -6.04
CA LEU A 418 0.49 21.80 -5.52
C LEU A 418 0.72 22.60 -4.25
N GLU A 419 -0.11 23.63 -4.03
CA GLU A 419 -0.11 24.48 -2.84
C GLU A 419 -0.83 23.83 -1.64
N THR A 420 -1.21 22.55 -1.73
CA THR A 420 -1.77 21.81 -0.60
C THR A 420 -0.74 21.69 0.53
N ASP A 421 -1.12 22.23 1.68
CA ASP A 421 -0.40 22.14 2.95
C ASP A 421 -0.85 20.90 3.73
N SER A 422 0.12 20.13 4.24
CA SER A 422 -0.12 18.86 4.95
C SER A 422 -0.96 18.99 6.22
N GLU A 423 -0.80 20.07 6.99
CA GLU A 423 -1.56 20.29 8.23
C GLU A 423 -3.03 20.60 7.93
N LYS A 424 -3.29 21.55 7.03
CA LYS A 424 -4.65 21.89 6.59
C LYS A 424 -5.33 20.70 5.92
N HIS A 425 -4.59 19.91 5.16
CA HIS A 425 -5.13 18.70 4.55
C HIS A 425 -5.57 17.69 5.61
N LEU A 426 -4.78 17.47 6.66
CA LEU A 426 -5.16 16.57 7.76
C LEU A 426 -6.47 17.03 8.43
N GLU A 427 -6.61 18.33 8.70
CA GLU A 427 -7.84 18.91 9.25
C GLU A 427 -9.05 18.64 8.35
N GLN A 428 -8.89 18.86 7.04
CA GLN A 428 -9.95 18.60 6.06
C GLN A 428 -10.29 17.11 5.94
N TYR A 429 -9.28 16.23 5.98
CA TYR A 429 -9.49 14.79 5.94
C TYR A 429 -10.29 14.32 7.16
N ILE A 430 -9.92 14.79 8.35
CA ILE A 430 -10.64 14.49 9.60
C ILE A 430 -12.09 14.98 9.50
N GLN A 431 -12.27 16.26 9.12
CA GLN A 431 -13.60 16.84 8.97
C GLN A 431 -14.48 16.06 7.98
N LYS A 432 -13.93 15.66 6.83
CA LYS A 432 -14.68 14.95 5.78
C LYS A 432 -15.11 13.54 6.21
N TYR A 433 -14.20 12.76 6.79
CA TYR A 433 -14.46 11.33 7.06
C TYR A 433 -14.93 11.02 8.49
N TYR A 434 -14.55 11.84 9.46
CA TYR A 434 -14.88 11.63 10.87
C TYR A 434 -15.85 12.68 11.44
N GLY A 435 -16.02 13.81 10.74
CA GLY A 435 -16.86 14.93 11.19
C GLY A 435 -16.08 15.96 12.00
N ASN A 436 -16.79 16.94 12.56
CA ASN A 436 -16.17 18.08 13.26
C ASN A 436 -15.85 17.81 14.74
N ASN A 437 -16.48 16.79 15.34
CA ASN A 437 -16.30 16.50 16.76
C ASN A 437 -14.91 15.89 17.00
N PHE A 438 -14.25 16.30 18.09
CA PHE A 438 -12.93 15.79 18.49
C PHE A 438 -11.81 15.96 17.45
N SER A 439 -11.94 16.95 16.56
CA SER A 439 -11.01 17.14 15.43
C SER A 439 -9.56 17.37 15.90
N GLU A 440 -9.36 18.14 16.98
CA GLU A 440 -8.03 18.44 17.53
C GLU A 440 -7.40 17.20 18.17
N GLU A 441 -8.18 16.39 18.89
CA GLU A 441 -7.75 15.14 19.49
C GLU A 441 -7.37 14.11 18.43
N MET A 442 -8.18 14.00 17.35
CA MET A 442 -7.85 13.15 16.20
C MET A 442 -6.58 13.61 15.50
N LYS A 443 -6.45 14.92 15.24
CA LYS A 443 -5.25 15.51 14.64
C LYS A 443 -4.02 15.23 15.50
N GLY A 444 -4.16 15.33 16.83
CA GLY A 444 -3.15 14.95 17.80
C GLY A 444 -2.72 13.49 17.68
N CYS A 445 -3.66 12.57 17.47
CA CYS A 445 -3.36 11.15 17.27
C CYS A 445 -2.68 10.86 15.93
N PHE A 446 -3.14 11.44 14.82
CA PHE A 446 -2.48 11.30 13.51
C PHE A 446 -1.06 11.86 13.54
N THR A 447 -0.87 13.04 14.13
CA THR A 447 0.46 13.63 14.31
C THR A 447 1.33 12.78 15.26
N GLY A 448 0.70 12.23 16.31
CA GLY A 448 1.32 11.33 17.26
C GLY A 448 1.83 10.04 16.62
N TYR A 449 1.13 9.52 15.62
CA TYR A 449 1.56 8.34 14.84
C TYR A 449 2.92 8.57 14.18
N PHE A 450 3.08 9.65 13.42
CA PHE A 450 4.34 9.97 12.74
C PHE A 450 5.47 10.27 13.74
N LYS A 451 5.14 10.88 14.89
CA LYS A 451 6.13 11.13 15.97
C LYS A 451 6.54 9.87 16.72
N ALA A 452 5.67 8.86 16.78
CA ALA A 452 5.92 7.59 17.44
C ALA A 452 6.67 6.58 16.55
N ALA A 453 6.65 6.78 15.23
CA ALA A 453 7.35 5.95 14.26
C ALA A 453 8.83 5.78 14.65
N LEU A 454 9.29 4.52 14.69
CA LEU A 454 10.61 4.17 15.20
C LEU A 454 11.70 4.49 14.17
N PRO A 455 12.71 5.32 14.48
CA PRO A 455 13.85 5.53 13.59
C PRO A 455 14.84 4.36 13.67
N TYR A 456 14.88 3.51 12.63
CA TYR A 456 15.79 2.37 12.56
C TYR A 456 17.20 2.80 12.11
N GLY A 457 17.31 3.94 11.41
CA GLY A 457 18.56 4.50 10.91
C GLY A 457 18.82 5.93 11.36
N GLU A 458 19.74 6.61 10.67
CA GLU A 458 20.15 7.99 10.97
C GLU A 458 19.55 9.02 10.01
N LYS A 459 19.01 8.58 8.87
CA LYS A 459 18.43 9.49 7.88
C LYS A 459 16.98 9.82 8.21
N GLU A 460 16.55 11.01 7.81
CA GLU A 460 15.20 11.56 8.02
C GLU A 460 14.08 10.62 7.57
N ASP A 461 14.34 9.79 6.55
CA ASP A 461 13.39 8.83 5.96
C ASP A 461 13.43 7.42 6.58
N GLU A 462 14.42 7.11 7.42
CA GLU A 462 14.66 5.75 7.95
C GLU A 462 13.80 5.46 9.19
N HIS A 463 12.48 5.57 9.01
CA HIS A 463 11.46 5.19 9.99
C HIS A 463 10.84 3.82 9.65
N ALA A 464 10.64 3.00 10.68
CA ALA A 464 10.18 1.63 10.56
C ALA A 464 8.66 1.54 10.48
N GLY A 465 8.18 0.79 9.50
CA GLY A 465 6.87 0.16 9.49
C GLY A 465 6.87 -1.15 10.28
N GLU A 466 5.72 -1.82 10.28
CA GLU A 466 5.51 -3.04 11.08
C GLU A 466 6.35 -4.25 10.63
N GLN A 467 6.91 -4.24 9.41
CA GLN A 467 7.80 -5.30 8.94
C GLN A 467 9.08 -5.38 9.77
N PHE A 468 9.59 -4.24 10.28
CA PHE A 468 10.81 -4.21 11.07
C PHE A 468 10.71 -5.12 12.29
N TYR A 469 9.62 -5.02 13.04
CA TYR A 469 9.44 -5.79 14.27
C TYR A 469 9.25 -7.28 13.97
N ASN A 470 8.57 -7.60 12.88
CA ASN A 470 8.25 -8.97 12.51
C ASN A 470 9.43 -9.69 11.86
N TYR A 471 9.96 -9.13 10.77
CA TYR A 471 11.03 -9.76 10.01
C TYR A 471 12.33 -9.86 10.82
N VAL A 472 12.73 -8.79 11.50
CA VAL A 472 13.95 -8.80 12.32
C VAL A 472 13.86 -9.83 13.46
N THR A 473 12.69 -9.95 14.09
CA THR A 473 12.45 -11.01 15.10
C THR A 473 12.61 -12.40 14.49
N ARG A 474 12.03 -12.65 13.31
CA ARG A 474 12.15 -13.97 12.64
C ARG A 474 13.59 -14.32 12.27
N VAL A 475 14.36 -13.38 11.70
CA VAL A 475 15.76 -13.68 11.32
C VAL A 475 16.67 -13.87 12.53
N LEU A 476 16.46 -13.09 13.61
CA LEU A 476 17.22 -13.26 14.85
C LEU A 476 16.86 -14.57 15.56
N LEU A 477 15.57 -14.92 15.61
CA LEU A 477 15.10 -16.21 16.15
C LEU A 477 15.68 -17.37 15.37
N HIS A 478 15.68 -17.31 14.04
CA HIS A 478 16.29 -18.35 13.20
C HIS A 478 17.77 -18.54 13.54
N GLN A 479 18.54 -17.45 13.60
CA GLN A 479 19.97 -17.51 13.93
C GLN A 479 20.20 -18.05 15.35
N TRP A 480 19.36 -17.66 16.32
CA TRP A 480 19.40 -18.19 17.68
C TRP A 480 19.18 -19.71 17.71
N MET A 481 18.14 -20.23 17.03
CA MET A 481 17.89 -21.68 16.99
C MET A 481 18.95 -22.46 16.21
N LYS A 482 19.55 -21.84 15.19
CA LYS A 482 20.52 -22.49 14.30
C LYS A 482 21.83 -22.83 15.00
N ASP A 483 22.37 -21.94 15.83
CA ASP A 483 23.66 -22.17 16.49
C ASP A 483 23.77 -21.58 17.91
N GLY A 484 22.65 -21.22 18.55
CA GLY A 484 22.64 -20.61 19.88
C GLY A 484 22.95 -19.10 19.87
N GLY A 485 23.05 -18.47 18.69
CA GLY A 485 23.52 -17.10 18.58
C GLY A 485 25.04 -16.99 18.68
N ASN A 486 25.76 -18.04 18.24
CA ASN A 486 27.23 -18.07 18.25
C ASN A 486 27.84 -17.31 17.07
N LYS A 487 27.08 -17.10 16.00
CA LYS A 487 27.48 -16.29 14.83
C LYS A 487 26.55 -15.10 14.66
N VAL A 488 27.08 -14.05 14.06
CA VAL A 488 26.30 -12.89 13.63
C VAL A 488 25.15 -13.28 12.71
N CYS A 489 24.06 -12.52 12.79
CA CYS A 489 22.95 -12.59 11.86
C CYS A 489 23.29 -11.71 10.64
N ASP A 490 23.69 -12.34 9.54
CA ASP A 490 24.07 -11.63 8.31
C ASP A 490 22.91 -10.80 7.72
N GLU A 491 21.67 -11.30 7.89
CA GLU A 491 20.44 -10.63 7.46
C GLU A 491 20.11 -9.34 8.23
N LEU A 492 20.82 -9.03 9.33
CA LEU A 492 20.64 -7.78 10.07
C LEU A 492 21.74 -6.74 9.77
N ILE A 493 22.77 -7.09 9.00
CA ILE A 493 23.92 -6.19 8.73
C ILE A 493 23.48 -4.89 8.06
N TRP A 494 22.35 -4.88 7.35
CA TRP A 494 21.87 -3.71 6.61
C TRP A 494 21.53 -2.52 7.53
N CYS A 495 21.20 -2.74 8.80
CA CYS A 495 20.93 -1.67 9.77
C CYS A 495 21.60 -1.86 11.14
N GLY A 496 21.96 -3.09 11.51
CA GLY A 496 22.58 -3.41 12.79
C GLY A 496 24.10 -3.19 12.76
N PRO A 497 24.65 -2.27 13.56
CA PRO A 497 26.08 -1.93 13.53
C PRO A 497 26.98 -2.93 14.28
N ALA A 498 26.39 -3.97 14.89
CA ALA A 498 27.07 -4.84 15.83
C ALA A 498 27.71 -6.08 15.17
N ASP A 499 28.86 -6.48 15.70
CA ASP A 499 29.73 -7.56 15.21
C ASP A 499 29.54 -8.91 15.94
N THR A 500 28.59 -8.97 16.88
CA THR A 500 28.20 -10.20 17.58
C THR A 500 26.69 -10.30 17.64
N PHE A 501 26.15 -11.52 17.61
CA PHE A 501 24.70 -11.75 17.69
C PHE A 501 24.06 -11.18 18.96
N PRO A 502 24.61 -11.36 20.17
CA PRO A 502 24.04 -10.74 21.36
C PRO A 502 23.98 -9.21 21.27
N ALA A 503 24.99 -8.57 20.67
CA ALA A 503 24.99 -7.12 20.49
C ALA A 503 24.00 -6.67 19.40
N GLN A 504 23.84 -7.45 18.32
CA GLN A 504 22.82 -7.23 17.29
C GLN A 504 21.40 -7.29 17.87
N LEU A 505 21.10 -8.32 18.67
CA LEU A 505 19.80 -8.49 19.32
C LEU A 505 19.55 -7.37 20.34
N ARG A 506 20.53 -7.03 21.19
CA ARG A 506 20.40 -5.92 22.14
C ARG A 506 20.20 -4.57 21.45
N TRP A 507 20.88 -4.33 20.32
CA TRP A 507 20.67 -3.12 19.52
C TRP A 507 19.24 -3.04 18.99
N PHE A 508 18.73 -4.14 18.42
CA PHE A 508 17.37 -4.21 17.90
C PHE A 508 16.34 -3.99 19.01
N VAL A 509 16.49 -4.67 20.15
CA VAL A 509 15.60 -4.51 21.30
C VAL A 509 15.64 -3.09 21.85
N ALA A 510 16.82 -2.47 21.96
CA ALA A 510 16.95 -1.10 22.42
C ALA A 510 16.23 -0.11 21.49
N LYS A 511 16.33 -0.29 20.17
CA LYS A 511 15.56 0.51 19.21
C LYS A 511 14.05 0.39 19.46
N CYS A 512 13.54 -0.83 19.63
CA CYS A 512 12.13 -1.08 19.92
C CYS A 512 11.70 -0.56 21.29
N GLU A 513 12.57 -0.63 22.30
CA GLU A 513 12.36 -0.09 23.65
C GLU A 513 12.22 1.44 23.62
N ASP A 514 13.04 2.13 22.82
CA ASP A 514 12.95 3.58 22.66
C ASP A 514 11.63 4.01 21.97
N GLY A 515 11.16 3.22 20.98
CA GLY A 515 9.92 3.51 20.24
C GLY A 515 8.63 3.16 20.98
N TYR A 516 8.65 2.12 21.83
CA TYR A 516 7.46 1.57 22.50
C TYR A 516 6.65 2.61 23.30
N PRO A 517 7.24 3.49 24.14
CA PRO A 517 6.48 4.46 24.92
C PRO A 517 5.65 5.42 24.07
N GLY A 518 6.10 5.75 22.85
CA GLY A 518 5.37 6.61 21.93
C GLY A 518 4.07 5.96 21.48
N PHE A 519 4.15 4.75 20.94
CA PHE A 519 2.98 3.99 20.51
C PHE A 519 2.08 3.57 21.66
N LYS A 520 2.63 3.27 22.84
CA LYS A 520 1.81 2.95 24.01
C LYS A 520 0.93 4.12 24.45
N ARG A 521 1.49 5.33 24.54
CA ARG A 521 0.70 6.55 24.83
C ARG A 521 -0.33 6.83 23.75
N LEU A 522 0.03 6.60 22.49
CA LEU A 522 -0.88 6.76 21.36
C LEU A 522 -2.02 5.74 21.41
N LEU A 523 -1.75 4.49 21.78
CA LEU A 523 -2.76 3.45 21.97
C LEU A 523 -3.78 3.88 23.03
N ASP A 524 -3.32 4.38 24.17
CA ASP A 524 -4.19 4.85 25.24
C ASP A 524 -5.07 6.02 24.75
N GLY A 525 -4.46 7.03 24.09
CA GLY A 525 -5.19 8.17 23.53
C GLY A 525 -6.21 7.79 22.45
N CYS A 526 -5.80 6.95 21.48
CA CYS A 526 -6.68 6.47 20.42
C CYS A 526 -7.81 5.60 20.98
N SER A 527 -7.56 4.80 22.02
CA SER A 527 -8.55 3.92 22.63
C SER A 527 -9.59 4.72 23.42
N SER A 528 -9.16 5.67 24.27
CA SER A 528 -10.07 6.56 25.00
C SER A 528 -10.95 7.34 24.03
N LEU A 529 -10.38 7.90 22.96
CA LEU A 529 -11.17 8.60 21.95
C LEU A 529 -12.18 7.67 21.26
N ALA A 530 -11.82 6.42 21.00
CA ALA A 530 -12.71 5.44 20.37
C ALA A 530 -13.97 5.09 21.20
N GLU A 531 -13.96 5.38 22.50
CA GLU A 531 -15.11 5.22 23.41
C GLU A 531 -16.04 6.44 23.40
N GLU A 532 -15.52 7.62 23.06
CA GLU A 532 -16.28 8.89 23.03
C GLU A 532 -16.87 9.21 21.65
N LEU A 533 -16.32 8.63 20.60
CA LEU A 533 -16.74 8.90 19.22
C LEU A 533 -18.14 8.32 18.91
N PRO A 534 -18.98 9.06 18.16
CA PRO A 534 -20.22 8.52 17.58
C PRO A 534 -19.96 7.24 16.80
N ASP A 535 -20.90 6.28 16.86
CA ASP A 535 -20.75 4.91 16.34
C ASP A 535 -20.08 4.82 14.95
N ASP A 536 -20.52 5.64 13.99
CA ASP A 536 -19.96 5.61 12.63
C ASP A 536 -18.49 6.04 12.59
N SER A 537 -18.17 7.21 13.16
CA SER A 537 -16.80 7.73 13.25
C SER A 537 -15.91 6.87 14.15
N GLY A 538 -16.46 6.33 15.24
CA GLY A 538 -15.76 5.47 16.19
C GLY A 538 -15.42 4.11 15.60
N ARG A 539 -16.29 3.57 14.73
CA ARG A 539 -15.99 2.36 13.96
C ARG A 539 -14.88 2.61 12.95
N LEU A 540 -14.99 3.65 12.12
CA LEU A 540 -13.92 3.99 11.16
C LEU A 540 -12.58 4.22 11.87
N TRP A 541 -12.61 4.83 13.05
CA TRP A 541 -11.42 5.05 13.89
C TRP A 541 -10.78 3.75 14.35
N LYS A 542 -11.59 2.81 14.89
CA LYS A 542 -11.17 1.46 15.29
C LYS A 542 -10.58 0.68 14.12
N ASP A 543 -11.18 0.80 12.95
CA ASP A 543 -10.85 0.02 11.75
C ASP A 543 -9.71 0.66 10.92
N SER A 544 -9.21 1.83 11.34
CA SER A 544 -8.17 2.59 10.63
C SER A 544 -7.01 2.92 11.56
N LEU A 545 -6.97 4.12 12.15
CA LEU A 545 -5.79 4.57 12.91
C LEU A 545 -5.55 3.69 14.15
N LEU A 546 -6.59 3.38 14.93
CA LEU A 546 -6.41 2.59 16.15
C LEU A 546 -5.94 1.16 15.87
N LEU A 547 -6.41 0.50 14.79
CA LEU A 547 -5.87 -0.80 14.39
C LEU A 547 -4.37 -0.71 14.12
N GLN A 548 -3.93 0.29 13.35
CA GLN A 548 -2.51 0.46 13.02
C GLN A 548 -1.67 0.69 14.28
N VAL A 549 -2.16 1.51 15.22
CA VAL A 549 -1.52 1.75 16.51
C VAL A 549 -1.44 0.48 17.35
N LYS A 550 -2.48 -0.37 17.36
CA LYS A 550 -2.45 -1.68 18.01
C LYS A 550 -1.37 -2.59 17.41
N ILE A 551 -1.28 -2.68 16.09
CA ILE A 551 -0.27 -3.50 15.40
C ILE A 551 1.14 -3.07 15.83
N HIS A 552 1.46 -1.78 15.77
CA HIS A 552 2.76 -1.26 16.23
C HIS A 552 3.01 -1.56 17.70
N THR A 553 2.05 -1.24 18.57
CA THR A 553 2.22 -1.38 20.03
C THR A 553 2.45 -2.83 20.44
N TYR A 554 1.62 -3.75 19.98
CA TYR A 554 1.71 -5.16 20.35
C TYR A 554 2.96 -5.82 19.76
N CYS A 555 3.34 -5.51 18.52
CA CYS A 555 4.58 -6.04 17.95
C CYS A 555 5.82 -5.52 18.69
N LEU A 556 5.86 -4.23 19.05
CA LEU A 556 6.95 -3.66 19.85
C LEU A 556 7.05 -4.33 21.23
N GLU A 557 5.93 -4.48 21.93
CA GLU A 557 5.87 -5.19 23.23
C GLU A 557 6.38 -6.64 23.10
N GLY A 558 6.00 -7.32 22.01
CA GLY A 558 6.51 -8.65 21.67
C GLY A 558 8.03 -8.69 21.51
N VAL A 559 8.63 -7.68 20.88
CA VAL A 559 10.10 -7.57 20.77
C VAL A 559 10.76 -7.37 22.14
N LEU A 560 10.15 -6.60 23.05
CA LEU A 560 10.70 -6.43 24.40
C LEU A 560 10.73 -7.76 25.17
N HIS A 561 9.66 -8.53 25.09
CA HIS A 561 9.61 -9.89 25.65
C HIS A 561 10.60 -10.84 24.98
N PHE A 562 10.77 -10.75 23.66
CA PHE A 562 11.80 -11.50 22.92
C PHE A 562 13.22 -11.20 23.45
N GLY A 563 13.52 -9.92 23.70
CA GLY A 563 14.79 -9.47 24.30
C GLY A 563 15.01 -9.95 25.73
N LYS A 564 13.97 -9.90 26.58
CA LYS A 564 14.00 -10.45 27.95
C LYS A 564 14.25 -11.96 27.93
N GLY A 565 13.58 -12.67 27.00
CA GLY A 565 13.76 -14.11 26.79
C GLY A 565 15.20 -14.47 26.43
N TYR A 566 15.81 -13.75 25.49
CA TYR A 566 17.22 -13.96 25.16
C TYR A 566 18.16 -13.65 26.32
N SER A 567 17.91 -12.55 27.04
CA SER A 567 18.73 -12.16 28.20
C SER A 567 18.68 -13.20 29.33
N ALA A 568 17.55 -13.87 29.53
CA ALA A 568 17.40 -14.97 30.48
C ALA A 568 18.12 -16.24 29.98
N TYR A 569 18.03 -16.52 28.67
CA TYR A 569 18.74 -17.63 28.03
C TYR A 569 20.27 -17.50 28.16
N GLU A 570 20.84 -16.31 27.94
CA GLU A 570 22.28 -16.07 28.14
C GLU A 570 22.73 -16.38 29.58
N LYS A 571 21.85 -16.21 30.55
CA LYS A 571 22.10 -16.49 31.97
C LYS A 571 21.79 -17.94 32.36
N SER A 572 21.42 -18.79 31.40
CA SER A 572 20.93 -20.16 31.64
C SER A 572 19.66 -20.24 32.50
N ASP A 573 18.90 -19.15 32.60
CA ASP A 573 17.57 -19.13 33.23
C ASP A 573 16.52 -19.52 32.18
N TYR A 574 16.52 -20.79 31.81
CA TYR A 574 15.70 -21.32 30.73
C TYR A 574 14.20 -21.29 31.04
N LEU A 575 13.80 -21.36 32.32
CA LEU A 575 12.39 -21.28 32.70
C LEU A 575 11.85 -19.85 32.51
N LYS A 576 12.61 -18.82 32.91
CA LYS A 576 12.24 -17.44 32.61
C LYS A 576 12.28 -17.18 31.11
N ALA A 577 13.29 -17.67 30.40
CA ALA A 577 13.38 -17.52 28.95
C ALA A 577 12.16 -18.14 28.24
N PHE A 578 11.74 -19.33 28.64
CA PHE A 578 10.53 -19.99 28.14
C PHE A 578 9.28 -19.12 28.31
N TYR A 579 9.07 -18.56 29.51
CA TYR A 579 7.93 -17.70 29.80
C TYR A 579 7.94 -16.42 28.95
N GLU A 580 9.07 -15.73 28.88
CA GLU A 580 9.21 -14.47 28.14
C GLU A 580 9.00 -14.67 26.64
N ILE A 581 9.51 -15.77 26.05
CA ILE A 581 9.23 -16.09 24.64
C ILE A 581 7.75 -16.44 24.43
N GLY A 582 7.10 -17.09 25.40
CA GLY A 582 5.65 -17.29 25.39
C GLY A 582 4.87 -15.97 25.40
N MET A 583 5.29 -15.00 26.21
CA MET A 583 4.70 -13.65 26.24
C MET A 583 4.92 -12.91 24.92
N ALA A 584 6.12 -13.03 24.32
CA ALA A 584 6.40 -12.46 23.01
C ALA A 584 5.41 -12.98 21.96
N ALA A 585 5.19 -14.30 21.90
CA ALA A 585 4.23 -14.91 20.98
C ALA A 585 2.77 -14.48 21.24
N ASP A 586 2.36 -14.25 22.49
CA ASP A 586 1.04 -13.69 22.82
C ASP A 586 0.88 -12.29 22.22
N CYS A 587 1.90 -11.43 22.36
CA CYS A 587 1.86 -10.07 21.83
C CYS A 587 1.69 -10.03 20.31
N PHE A 588 2.45 -10.83 19.55
CA PHE A 588 2.24 -10.93 18.10
C PHE A 588 0.87 -11.54 17.74
N SER A 589 0.37 -12.50 18.55
CA SER A 589 -0.99 -13.05 18.37
C SER A 589 -2.06 -11.98 18.57
N LEU A 590 -1.92 -11.09 19.56
CA LEU A 590 -2.84 -9.97 19.78
C LEU A 590 -2.87 -8.99 18.60
N ALA A 591 -1.75 -8.78 17.90
CA ALA A 591 -1.73 -7.98 16.68
C ALA A 591 -2.52 -8.65 15.54
N ALA A 592 -2.37 -9.97 15.37
CA ALA A 592 -3.14 -10.73 14.39
C ALA A 592 -4.65 -10.77 14.73
N GLU A 593 -4.99 -10.94 16.01
CA GLU A 593 -6.37 -10.90 16.50
C GLU A 593 -7.01 -9.53 16.28
N ALA A 594 -6.27 -8.44 16.56
CA ALA A 594 -6.75 -7.08 16.32
C ALA A 594 -7.15 -6.85 14.85
N MET A 595 -6.41 -7.41 13.89
CA MET A 595 -6.78 -7.37 12.47
C MET A 595 -8.04 -8.19 12.17
N GLU A 596 -8.14 -9.41 12.71
CA GLU A 596 -9.30 -10.28 12.51
C GLU A 596 -10.59 -9.66 13.09
N GLU A 597 -10.51 -9.00 14.24
CA GLU A 597 -11.64 -8.27 14.83
C GLU A 597 -12.22 -7.17 13.91
N ARG A 598 -11.41 -6.66 12.97
CA ARG A 598 -11.85 -5.67 11.98
C ARG A 598 -12.45 -6.30 10.72
N CYS A 599 -12.38 -7.62 10.57
CA CYS A 599 -12.91 -8.36 9.43
C CYS A 599 -14.44 -8.59 9.54
N HIS A 600 -15.22 -7.52 9.71
CA HIS A 600 -16.68 -7.55 9.81
C HIS A 600 -17.37 -6.96 8.56
N ASP A 601 -18.67 -7.25 8.39
CA ASP A 601 -19.47 -6.84 7.22
C ASP A 601 -18.79 -7.18 5.88
N LYS A 602 -18.48 -6.16 5.05
CA LYS A 602 -17.79 -6.35 3.77
C LYS A 602 -16.31 -6.69 3.96
N TRP A 603 -15.70 -6.39 5.10
CA TRP A 603 -14.28 -6.59 5.38
C TRP A 603 -13.95 -8.02 5.84
N LYS A 604 -14.93 -8.93 5.89
CA LYS A 604 -14.69 -10.35 6.17
C LYS A 604 -13.59 -10.90 5.27
N GLY A 605 -12.54 -11.43 5.90
CA GLY A 605 -11.39 -12.03 5.24
C GLY A 605 -10.36 -11.06 4.64
N PHE A 606 -10.49 -9.75 4.88
CA PHE A 606 -9.56 -8.76 4.28
C PHE A 606 -8.11 -8.98 4.70
N TYR A 607 -7.86 -9.28 5.99
CA TYR A 607 -6.52 -9.54 6.52
C TYR A 607 -6.14 -11.04 6.54
N SER A 608 -6.92 -11.92 5.90
CA SER A 608 -6.67 -13.37 5.97
C SER A 608 -5.36 -13.78 5.30
N ASN A 609 -4.89 -13.03 4.31
CA ASN A 609 -3.65 -13.29 3.57
C ASN A 609 -2.57 -12.24 3.84
N ASP A 610 -2.40 -11.83 5.11
CA ASP A 610 -1.18 -11.16 5.56
C ASP A 610 0.02 -12.11 5.45
N CYS A 611 0.62 -12.21 4.26
CA CYS A 611 1.78 -13.06 3.98
C CYS A 611 3.07 -12.26 3.72
N GLN A 612 2.99 -10.93 3.72
CA GLN A 612 4.14 -10.05 3.52
C GLN A 612 4.77 -9.65 4.84
N THR A 613 3.97 -9.09 5.75
CA THR A 613 4.42 -8.89 7.14
C THR A 613 4.38 -10.22 7.88
N ASP A 614 3.30 -10.99 7.68
CA ASP A 614 3.08 -12.32 8.24
C ASP A 614 3.23 -12.34 9.77
N VAL A 615 2.35 -11.59 10.43
CA VAL A 615 2.34 -11.47 11.89
C VAL A 615 2.07 -12.83 12.54
N LYS A 616 1.26 -13.67 11.89
CA LYS A 616 0.90 -15.02 12.36
C LYS A 616 2.12 -15.95 12.35
N GLU A 617 2.95 -15.90 11.30
CA GLU A 617 4.19 -16.67 11.25
C GLU A 617 5.18 -16.24 12.35
N THR A 618 5.30 -14.93 12.64
CA THR A 618 6.14 -14.46 13.75
C THR A 618 5.71 -15.09 15.09
N ALA A 619 4.40 -15.06 15.39
CA ALA A 619 3.87 -15.67 16.61
C ALA A 619 4.10 -17.19 16.64
N TYR A 620 3.89 -17.88 15.51
CA TYR A 620 4.12 -19.31 15.37
C TYR A 620 5.59 -19.70 15.62
N LEU A 621 6.53 -18.99 14.99
CA LEU A 621 7.97 -19.26 15.16
C LEU A 621 8.43 -19.00 16.60
N LEU A 622 7.89 -17.98 17.27
CA LEU A 622 8.16 -17.75 18.69
C LEU A 622 7.67 -18.93 19.57
N ARG A 623 6.53 -19.57 19.24
CA ARG A 623 6.11 -20.80 19.94
C ARG A 623 7.06 -21.97 19.70
N LEU A 624 7.65 -22.08 18.50
CA LEU A 624 8.68 -23.09 18.24
C LEU A 624 9.95 -22.82 19.07
N LEU A 625 10.39 -21.56 19.16
CA LEU A 625 11.52 -21.18 20.00
C LEU A 625 11.25 -21.46 21.48
N MET A 626 10.03 -21.24 21.95
CA MET A 626 9.60 -21.58 23.32
C MET A 626 9.82 -23.08 23.60
N GLY A 627 9.37 -23.97 22.71
CA GLY A 627 9.59 -25.41 22.84
C GLY A 627 11.07 -25.82 22.74
N TYR A 628 11.85 -25.14 21.89
CA TYR A 628 13.30 -25.33 21.80
C TYR A 628 14.00 -25.02 23.13
N ILE A 629 13.65 -23.91 23.78
CA ILE A 629 14.21 -23.53 25.09
C ILE A 629 13.84 -24.55 26.17
N ARG A 630 12.59 -25.07 26.18
CA ARG A 630 12.20 -26.13 27.10
C ARG A 630 13.00 -27.41 26.90
N ASN A 631 13.30 -27.78 25.66
CA ASN A 631 14.13 -28.95 25.37
C ASN A 631 15.51 -28.86 26.03
N ILE A 632 16.10 -27.66 26.03
CA ILE A 632 17.39 -27.38 26.68
C ILE A 632 17.27 -27.42 28.20
N GLY A 633 16.22 -26.79 28.76
CA GLY A 633 16.12 -26.52 30.19
C GLY A 633 15.36 -27.54 31.05
N ASP A 634 14.45 -28.32 30.46
CA ASP A 634 13.58 -29.32 31.12
C ASP A 634 13.72 -30.72 30.50
N GLY A 635 14.40 -30.82 29.34
CA GLY A 635 14.67 -32.09 28.66
C GLY A 635 15.70 -32.96 29.38
N PRO A 636 15.75 -34.27 29.09
CA PRO A 636 14.89 -35.00 28.16
C PRO A 636 13.58 -35.50 28.79
N TYR A 637 13.32 -35.21 30.07
CA TYR A 637 12.23 -35.83 30.83
C TYR A 637 10.99 -34.95 31.02
N PHE A 638 11.09 -33.63 30.89
CA PHE A 638 9.96 -32.68 30.81
C PHE A 638 9.01 -32.61 32.01
N TYR A 639 9.41 -33.13 33.17
CA TYR A 639 8.58 -33.12 34.39
C TYR A 639 9.04 -32.09 35.43
N GLN A 640 10.25 -31.51 35.31
CA GLN A 640 10.80 -30.71 36.42
C GLN A 640 10.09 -29.37 36.51
N TRP A 641 9.87 -28.72 35.38
CA TRP A 641 9.19 -27.43 35.33
C TRP A 641 7.71 -27.56 35.67
N GLN A 642 7.02 -28.58 35.16
CA GLN A 642 5.63 -28.89 35.54
C GLN A 642 5.47 -28.93 37.07
N ARG A 643 6.34 -29.67 37.77
CA ARG A 643 6.29 -29.75 39.25
C ARG A 643 6.57 -28.41 39.90
N LEU A 644 7.57 -27.68 39.39
CA LEU A 644 7.91 -26.37 39.93
C LEU A 644 6.73 -25.39 39.82
N VAL A 645 5.98 -25.45 38.72
CA VAL A 645 4.89 -24.54 38.42
C VAL A 645 3.59 -24.93 39.13
N ILE A 646 3.19 -26.21 39.07
CA ILE A 646 1.84 -26.62 39.52
C ILE A 646 1.81 -27.36 40.85
N TYR A 647 2.93 -27.91 41.36
CA TYR A 647 2.92 -28.64 42.63
C TYR A 647 3.15 -27.72 43.82
N PRO A 648 2.45 -27.95 44.96
CA PRO A 648 2.80 -27.34 46.23
C PRO A 648 4.26 -27.61 46.57
N GLU A 649 4.95 -26.64 47.20
CA GLU A 649 6.38 -26.73 47.48
C GLU A 649 6.80 -28.03 48.19
N LYS A 650 5.97 -28.50 49.13
CA LYS A 650 6.15 -29.75 49.87
C LYS A 650 6.17 -31.01 48.98
N ASP A 651 5.51 -30.98 47.83
CA ASP A 651 5.31 -32.12 46.95
C ASP A 651 6.32 -32.12 45.77
N ARG A 652 6.97 -30.97 45.48
CA ARG A 652 7.94 -30.77 44.39
C ARG A 652 9.18 -31.66 44.44
N LYS A 653 9.48 -32.30 45.57
CA LYS A 653 10.64 -33.20 45.73
C LYS A 653 10.26 -34.68 45.78
N ILE A 654 8.96 -35.02 45.80
CA ILE A 654 8.49 -36.40 45.88
C ILE A 654 8.53 -37.02 44.48
N MET A 655 9.46 -37.96 44.25
CA MET A 655 9.67 -38.61 42.94
C MET A 655 8.61 -39.68 42.61
N LEU A 656 7.87 -40.16 43.61
CA LEU A 656 6.74 -41.06 43.37
C LEU A 656 5.60 -40.37 42.62
N LEU A 657 5.52 -39.03 42.63
CA LEU A 657 4.45 -38.29 41.96
C LEU A 657 4.65 -38.16 40.44
N LEU A 658 5.74 -38.68 39.88
CA LEU A 658 6.11 -38.53 38.46
C LEU A 658 5.24 -39.31 37.47
N ASN A 659 4.41 -40.23 37.94
CA ASN A 659 3.60 -41.13 37.11
C ASN A 659 2.09 -40.99 37.36
N TYR A 660 1.65 -39.89 38.00
CA TYR A 660 0.24 -39.65 38.33
C TYR A 660 -0.50 -38.83 37.26
N GLU A 661 0.23 -38.08 36.44
CA GLU A 661 -0.33 -37.11 35.49
C GLU A 661 0.37 -37.22 34.13
N ASN A 662 -0.31 -36.77 33.07
CA ASN A 662 0.32 -36.58 31.77
C ASN A 662 1.31 -35.41 31.83
N HIS A 663 2.34 -35.47 30.98
CA HIS A 663 3.25 -34.34 30.80
C HIS A 663 2.49 -33.19 30.13
N MET A 664 2.62 -31.99 30.69
CA MET A 664 2.07 -30.78 30.07
C MET A 664 2.77 -30.48 28.75
N THR A 665 2.00 -30.13 27.73
CA THR A 665 2.49 -29.46 26.53
C THR A 665 3.10 -28.10 26.87
N ASP A 666 3.85 -27.51 25.94
CA ASP A 666 4.46 -26.20 26.17
C ASP A 666 3.40 -25.13 26.44
N GLU A 667 2.28 -25.16 25.71
CA GLU A 667 1.17 -24.24 25.89
C GLU A 667 0.48 -24.41 27.25
N GLU A 668 0.25 -25.64 27.70
CA GLU A 668 -0.33 -25.92 29.02
C GLU A 668 0.58 -25.43 30.15
N LEU A 669 1.89 -25.69 30.06
CA LEU A 669 2.87 -25.22 31.05
C LEU A 669 2.93 -23.70 31.09
N TYR A 670 3.00 -23.06 29.91
CA TYR A 670 3.02 -21.60 29.78
C TYR A 670 1.76 -20.96 30.41
N ARG A 671 0.58 -21.50 30.12
CA ARG A 671 -0.68 -21.02 30.74
C ARG A 671 -0.67 -21.14 32.25
N ALA A 672 -0.22 -22.28 32.78
CA ALA A 672 -0.11 -22.47 34.23
C ALA A 672 0.88 -21.51 34.89
N MET A 673 1.96 -21.12 34.19
CA MET A 673 2.87 -20.07 34.66
C MET A 673 2.19 -18.71 34.72
N LYS A 674 1.40 -18.32 33.72
CA LYS A 674 0.65 -17.05 33.72
C LYS A 674 -0.35 -16.95 34.88
N GLU A 675 -0.99 -18.05 35.24
CA GLU A 675 -1.96 -18.09 36.35
C GLU A 675 -1.29 -18.05 37.73
N ASN A 676 0.00 -18.40 37.81
CA ASN A 676 0.73 -18.51 39.05
C ASN A 676 1.52 -17.22 39.33
N LYS A 677 1.07 -16.45 40.32
CA LYS A 677 1.68 -15.18 40.75
C LYS A 677 3.17 -15.25 41.10
N TYR A 678 3.73 -16.43 41.39
CA TYR A 678 5.17 -16.59 41.63
C TYR A 678 6.03 -16.50 40.35
N PHE A 679 5.39 -16.53 39.17
CA PHE A 679 6.05 -16.48 37.86
C PHE A 679 5.64 -15.25 37.04
N GLU A 680 5.04 -14.22 37.67
CA GLU A 680 5.01 -12.85 37.12
C GLU A 680 6.42 -12.25 37.27
N PHE A 681 7.18 -12.19 36.18
CA PHE A 681 8.63 -11.92 36.14
C PHE A 681 9.06 -10.50 35.82
#